data_AF-A0A8H5FY07-F1
#
_entry.id   AF-A0A8H5FY07-F1
#
_cell.length_a   1.000
_cell.length_b   1.000
_cell.length_c   1.000
_cell.angle_alpha   90.00
_cell.angle_beta   90.00
_cell.angle_gamma   90.00
#
_symmetry.space_group_name_H-M   'P 1'
#
loop_
_entity.id
_entity.type
_entity.pdbx_description
1 polymer ?
#
loop_
_entity_poly.entity_id
_entity_poly.type
_entity_poly.pdbx_seq_one_letter_code
_entity_poly.pdbx_strand_id
1 'polypeptide(L)'
;MPGCARSQALKKIQHSQEWEKWMAVAVEAYLTEQKLEGQKKKSLRKIVEETEQRCLTETGYIYKLDKTTLSRRAKGLCSMQEFNESKCWLSTAEESTVVDYAISMARRGWPLNHKRLREHAEEIAQARHGESFPEEGLGSCWVGRFLDRHHSRLHCYKLHALDTSRARAGNPHTKKAFFDILKKTLAASETNEAITPGNIYGVDETGIQKGVGLSDYVIGPAGESIQHQQRSGDRENITIIVTICADGTSIPPAVIFKGQAFRTSWLQNNPLNASIRHSPKGYTDGEIGIEWIKHFNQQTSVKANGQRRLLLVDGHNSHYTYGFLSYAQEHKIDVLCYPSHSTHLYQGLDVVVFSVLKRRWTAVRDEFERRTKLQVTKSNFLELYAKAHTETLTATNIISAFATTGVVPYNPNAIPETALAPSLESSSAGGLPLPLDPAVSVVSTLIKSVIQKRPRSRTLDQEAYLEQNQNDIQSRDIGGTPNKRRRNESPTSSTGPNVSPTVRLYTNLANDTIQSLSETPLSYLTSSSPIRSDHPPPIYLPTPFTPTRNRYQALLDCPAMTVRELEMQKALKEAQEMNEQQKNILIGMQATMVLQSMYVGQSQVQIQAQESKKARKQSKRTLGDGMPRLLSDLAFTEGVEAAERAEQEKQELIQHRRAEREHRSVIMAQWKKENTNRVARNNERRREHKVLVEEWTAEAQLAKQEKRRPRWTKPQLEGIEPPVPPPTVREGADDVEDDEEVDLHNGPHLEVDDEAP
;
A
#
# COMPACT_ATOMS: atom_id res chain seq x y z
N MET A 1 29.71 -12.52 21.35
CA MET A 1 29.95 -12.82 19.92
C MET A 1 31.30 -12.24 19.53
N PRO A 2 32.20 -13.02 18.88
CA PRO A 2 33.44 -12.48 18.34
C PRO A 2 33.12 -11.48 17.23
N GLY A 3 33.87 -10.39 17.19
CA GLY A 3 33.57 -9.22 16.36
C GLY A 3 33.36 -9.54 14.88
N CYS A 4 32.26 -9.03 14.33
CA CYS A 4 32.08 -8.94 12.88
C CYS A 4 33.33 -8.29 12.27
N ALA A 5 33.93 -8.96 11.30
CA ALA A 5 35.02 -8.40 10.51
C ALA A 5 34.59 -7.03 9.98
N ARG A 6 35.34 -5.98 10.31
CA ARG A 6 35.08 -4.63 9.76
C ARG A 6 35.02 -4.73 8.24
N SER A 7 33.96 -4.17 7.65
CA SER A 7 33.82 -4.03 6.19
C SER A 7 35.12 -3.50 5.57
N GLN A 8 35.54 -4.04 4.41
CA GLN A 8 36.76 -3.62 3.73
C GLN A 8 36.80 -2.09 3.47
N ALA A 9 35.63 -1.46 3.29
CA ALA A 9 35.50 -0.01 3.14
C ALA A 9 35.87 0.75 4.43
N LEU A 10 35.39 0.28 5.58
CA LEU A 10 35.70 0.86 6.90
C LEU A 10 37.19 0.83 7.22
N LYS A 11 37.88 -0.26 6.86
CA LYS A 11 39.33 -0.38 7.02
C LYS A 11 40.08 0.62 6.14
N LYS A 12 39.63 0.84 4.90
CA LYS A 12 40.23 1.82 3.98
C LYS A 12 40.04 3.26 4.46
N ILE A 13 38.84 3.61 4.94
CA ILE A 13 38.55 4.96 5.45
C ILE A 13 39.40 5.26 6.69
N GLN A 14 39.43 4.36 7.67
CA GLN A 14 40.25 4.52 8.88
C GLN A 14 41.74 4.66 8.54
N HIS A 15 42.23 3.84 7.62
CA HIS A 15 43.62 3.93 7.16
C HIS A 15 43.92 5.28 6.51
N SER A 16 43.01 5.81 5.68
CA SER A 16 43.17 7.12 5.02
C SER A 16 43.17 8.28 6.03
N GLN A 17 42.29 8.25 7.03
CA GLN A 17 42.19 9.30 8.06
C GLN A 17 43.45 9.35 8.94
N GLU A 18 43.91 8.18 9.39
CA GLU A 18 45.15 8.08 10.17
C GLU A 18 46.35 8.51 9.32
N TRP A 19 46.41 8.12 8.05
CA TRP A 19 47.47 8.55 7.15
C TRP A 19 47.52 10.08 6.99
N GLU A 20 46.38 10.75 6.80
CA GLU A 20 46.31 12.22 6.69
C GLU A 20 46.71 12.92 7.98
N LYS A 21 46.31 12.39 9.14
CA LYS A 21 46.73 12.90 10.45
C LYS A 21 48.24 12.90 10.59
N TRP A 22 48.89 11.80 10.25
CA TRP A 22 50.35 11.69 10.31
C TRP A 22 51.06 12.54 9.25
N MET A 23 50.45 12.74 8.09
CA MET A 23 50.95 13.68 7.09
C MET A 23 50.91 15.13 7.60
N ALA A 24 49.85 15.54 8.30
CA ALA A 24 49.76 16.88 8.90
C ALA A 24 50.84 17.11 9.96
N VAL A 25 51.10 16.11 10.82
CA VAL A 25 52.20 16.15 11.80
C VAL A 25 53.57 16.30 11.12
N ALA A 26 53.79 15.58 10.02
CA ALA A 26 55.03 15.72 9.24
C ALA A 26 55.19 17.12 8.61
N VAL A 27 54.09 17.73 8.15
CA VAL A 27 54.09 19.09 7.60
C VAL A 27 54.44 20.12 8.67
N GLU A 28 53.84 20.01 9.86
CA GLU A 28 54.13 20.89 10.98
C GLU A 28 55.60 20.76 11.44
N ALA A 29 56.10 19.53 11.53
CA ALA A 29 57.52 19.25 11.83
C ALA A 29 58.46 19.86 10.78
N TYR A 30 58.08 19.83 9.50
CA TYR A 30 58.87 20.46 8.44
C TYR A 30 58.83 22.00 8.52
N LEU A 31 57.67 22.61 8.77
CA LEU A 31 57.53 24.05 8.87
C LEU A 31 58.26 24.63 10.09
N THR A 32 58.25 23.91 11.21
CA THR A 32 59.00 24.29 12.43
C THR A 32 60.50 24.19 12.22
N GLU A 33 60.98 23.12 11.58
CA GLU A 33 62.40 22.96 11.22
C GLU A 33 62.88 24.06 10.26
N GLN A 34 62.02 24.53 9.34
CA GLN A 34 62.38 25.62 8.43
C GLN A 34 62.57 26.98 9.12
N LYS A 35 62.00 27.18 10.31
CA LYS A 35 62.12 28.41 11.12
C LYS A 35 63.37 28.44 12.00
N LEU A 36 64.13 27.34 12.10
CA LEU A 36 65.38 27.31 12.87
C LEU A 36 66.49 28.05 12.11
N GLU A 37 67.11 29.05 12.77
CA GLU A 37 68.27 29.79 12.26
C GLU A 37 69.57 29.23 12.84
N GLY A 38 70.60 29.06 12.00
CA GLY A 38 71.96 28.70 12.44
C GLY A 38 72.31 27.20 12.54
N GLN A 39 71.38 26.27 12.28
CA GLN A 39 71.64 24.82 12.25
C GLN A 39 71.39 24.19 10.88
N LYS A 40 72.07 23.05 10.60
CA LYS A 40 71.86 22.27 9.37
C LYS A 40 70.47 21.63 9.40
N LYS A 41 69.53 22.24 8.68
CA LYS A 41 68.12 21.79 8.60
C LYS A 41 68.01 20.32 8.19
N LYS A 42 67.11 19.58 8.84
CA LYS A 42 66.80 18.20 8.44
C LYS A 42 66.24 18.14 7.02
N SER A 43 66.58 17.09 6.29
CA SER A 43 66.02 16.83 4.96
C SER A 43 64.58 16.34 5.06
N LEU A 44 63.77 16.57 4.01
CA LEU A 44 62.40 16.05 3.91
C LEU A 44 62.31 14.54 4.16
N ARG A 45 63.31 13.76 3.70
CA ARG A 45 63.37 12.31 3.94
C ARG A 45 63.55 11.98 5.42
N LYS A 46 64.41 12.73 6.12
CA LYS A 46 64.68 12.53 7.54
C LYS A 46 63.45 12.85 8.40
N ILE A 47 62.69 13.88 8.03
CA ILE A 47 61.45 14.26 8.72
C ILE A 47 60.35 13.21 8.50
N VAL A 48 60.23 12.67 7.29
CA VAL A 48 59.33 11.54 7.00
C VAL A 48 59.70 10.33 7.87
N GLU A 49 60.97 9.93 7.89
CA GLU A 49 61.45 8.77 8.63
C GLU A 49 61.26 8.93 10.16
N GLU A 50 61.56 10.11 10.71
CA GLU A 50 61.30 10.42 12.12
C GLU A 50 59.79 10.38 12.44
N THR A 51 58.93 10.85 11.52
CA THR A 51 57.47 10.84 11.71
C THR A 51 56.88 9.43 11.57
N GLU A 52 57.38 8.62 10.63
CA GLU A 52 57.00 7.20 10.50
C GLU A 52 57.39 6.40 11.74
N GLN A 53 58.58 6.65 12.30
CA GLN A 53 59.04 5.99 13.52
C GLN A 53 58.22 6.42 14.75
N ARG A 54 57.85 7.71 14.83
CA ARG A 54 56.94 8.22 15.85
C ARG A 54 55.56 7.59 15.73
N CYS A 55 55.04 7.48 14.51
CA CYS A 55 53.78 6.82 14.20
C CYS A 55 53.75 5.36 14.66
N LEU A 56 54.83 4.61 14.40
CA LEU A 56 55.00 3.24 14.87
C LEU A 56 55.00 3.15 16.41
N THR A 57 55.68 4.07 17.08
CA THR A 57 55.80 4.08 18.54
C THR A 57 54.47 4.42 19.21
N GLU A 58 53.69 5.35 18.65
CA GLU A 58 52.41 5.81 19.22
C GLU A 58 51.22 4.90 18.86
N THR A 59 51.17 4.34 17.64
CA THR A 59 50.00 3.59 17.15
C THR A 59 50.24 2.09 16.97
N GLY A 60 51.49 1.64 17.00
CA GLY A 60 51.86 0.25 16.67
C GLY A 60 51.75 -0.10 15.18
N TYR A 61 51.43 0.85 14.30
CA TYR A 61 51.30 0.68 12.86
C TYR A 61 52.21 1.64 12.09
N ILE A 62 52.78 1.18 10.98
CA ILE A 62 53.57 2.04 10.08
C ILE A 62 52.68 2.53 8.94
N TYR A 63 52.47 3.84 8.87
CA TYR A 63 51.84 4.50 7.73
C TYR A 63 52.94 5.12 6.86
N LYS A 64 53.16 4.58 5.65
CA LYS A 64 54.19 5.09 4.76
C LYS A 64 53.83 6.47 4.21
N LEU A 65 54.64 7.48 4.51
CA LEU A 65 54.45 8.85 4.05
C LEU A 65 55.34 9.12 2.83
N ASP A 66 54.81 9.83 1.84
CA ASP A 66 55.59 10.19 0.66
C ASP A 66 56.21 11.59 0.77
N LYS A 67 57.52 11.68 0.49
CA LYS A 67 58.30 12.93 0.55
C LYS A 67 57.81 13.99 -0.43
N THR A 68 57.27 13.59 -1.59
CA THR A 68 56.80 14.54 -2.60
C THR A 68 55.46 15.12 -2.18
N THR A 69 54.60 14.32 -1.55
CA THR A 69 53.36 14.77 -0.94
C THR A 69 53.63 15.75 0.21
N LEU A 70 54.57 15.44 1.12
CA LEU A 70 55.00 16.37 2.19
C LEU A 70 55.47 17.71 1.62
N SER A 71 56.31 17.69 0.57
CA SER A 71 56.79 18.92 -0.08
C SER A 71 55.67 19.74 -0.73
N ARG A 72 54.69 19.08 -1.35
CA ARG A 72 53.52 19.74 -1.96
C ARG A 72 52.65 20.39 -0.89
N ARG A 73 52.36 19.66 0.20
CA ARG A 73 51.60 20.16 1.35
C ARG A 73 52.25 21.37 2.01
N ALA A 74 53.56 21.32 2.23
CA ALA A 74 54.32 22.43 2.80
C ALA A 74 54.33 23.70 1.91
N LYS A 75 54.08 23.56 0.60
CA LYS A 75 53.88 24.67 -0.35
C LYS A 75 52.43 25.17 -0.41
N GLY A 76 51.55 24.67 0.46
CA GLY A 76 50.14 25.06 0.52
C GLY A 76 49.23 24.34 -0.49
N LEU A 77 49.71 23.28 -1.16
CA LEU A 77 48.83 22.46 -2.01
C LEU A 77 47.98 21.54 -1.13
N CYS A 78 46.69 21.44 -1.46
CA CYS A 78 45.72 20.62 -0.75
C CYS A 78 45.88 19.12 -1.03
N SER A 79 45.19 18.30 -0.24
CA SER A 79 45.13 16.85 -0.39
C SER A 79 44.56 16.46 -1.74
N MET A 80 44.81 15.23 -2.17
CA MET A 80 43.94 14.61 -3.16
C MET A 80 42.49 14.52 -2.66
N GLN A 81 42.28 14.26 -1.37
CA GLN A 81 40.97 14.25 -0.73
C GLN A 81 40.28 15.62 -0.74
N GLU A 82 40.86 16.66 -0.16
CA GLU A 82 40.39 18.07 -0.23
C GLU A 82 40.19 18.56 -1.68
N PHE A 83 41.07 18.18 -2.61
CA PHE A 83 40.92 18.50 -4.03
C PHE A 83 39.70 17.80 -4.65
N ASN A 84 39.47 16.53 -4.32
CA ASN A 84 38.29 15.80 -4.78
C ASN A 84 37.00 16.33 -4.13
N GLU A 85 37.05 16.73 -2.85
CA GLU A 85 35.95 17.39 -2.14
C GLU A 85 35.60 18.74 -2.80
N SER A 86 36.60 19.49 -3.27
CA SER A 86 36.38 20.73 -4.04
C SER A 86 35.71 20.49 -5.41
N LYS A 87 35.73 19.25 -5.90
CA LYS A 87 35.10 18.82 -7.16
C LYS A 87 33.78 18.07 -6.93
N CYS A 88 33.30 17.96 -5.70
CA CYS A 88 32.04 17.31 -5.40
C CYS A 88 30.86 18.18 -5.88
N TRP A 89 29.98 17.56 -6.66
CA TRP A 89 28.75 18.19 -7.15
C TRP A 89 27.74 18.49 -6.05
N LEU A 90 27.86 17.84 -4.88
CA LEU A 90 27.05 18.07 -3.68
C LEU A 90 27.94 18.54 -2.53
N SER A 91 27.46 19.54 -1.80
CA SER A 91 28.03 19.99 -0.53
C SER A 91 27.71 19.00 0.60
N THR A 92 28.45 19.11 1.70
CA THR A 92 28.23 18.28 2.91
C THR A 92 26.81 18.43 3.45
N ALA A 93 26.22 19.64 3.38
CA ALA A 93 24.84 19.89 3.81
C ALA A 93 23.84 19.15 2.90
N GLU A 94 24.00 19.23 1.58
CA GLU A 94 23.14 18.52 0.61
C GLU A 94 23.26 17.00 0.76
N GLU A 95 24.48 16.48 0.92
CA GLU A 95 24.68 15.05 1.15
C GLU A 95 23.98 14.57 2.41
N SER A 96 24.04 15.33 3.51
CA SER A 96 23.31 14.98 4.73
C SER A 96 21.80 14.95 4.48
N THR A 97 21.26 15.94 3.77
CA THR A 97 19.83 16.00 3.43
C THR A 97 19.41 14.78 2.59
N VAL A 98 20.24 14.36 1.62
CA VAL A 98 19.99 13.14 0.81
C VAL A 98 19.98 11.88 1.69
N VAL A 99 20.92 11.77 2.65
CA VAL A 99 20.95 10.65 3.62
C VAL A 99 19.69 10.65 4.49
N ASP A 100 19.31 11.80 5.05
CA ASP A 100 18.12 11.93 5.91
C ASP A 100 16.84 11.59 5.16
N TYR A 101 16.74 12.04 3.91
CA TYR A 101 15.63 11.72 3.01
C TYR A 101 15.57 10.22 2.70
N ALA A 102 16.70 9.60 2.35
CA ALA A 102 16.76 8.16 2.07
C ALA A 102 16.33 7.32 3.29
N ILE A 103 16.76 7.70 4.50
CA ILE A 103 16.35 7.04 5.75
C ILE A 103 14.84 7.20 5.99
N SER A 104 14.31 8.41 5.80
CA SER A 104 12.89 8.69 5.99
C SER A 104 12.03 7.88 5.01
N MET A 105 12.37 7.89 3.72
CA MET A 105 11.67 7.13 2.68
C MET A 105 11.71 5.62 2.96
N ALA A 106 12.85 5.08 3.40
CA ALA A 106 12.97 3.67 3.77
C ALA A 106 12.08 3.30 4.97
N ARG A 107 12.03 4.14 6.01
CA ARG A 107 11.14 3.93 7.18
C ARG A 107 9.67 3.92 6.78
N ARG A 108 9.31 4.69 5.76
CA ARG A 108 7.95 4.78 5.22
C ARG A 108 7.58 3.68 4.23
N GLY A 109 8.44 2.67 4.06
CA GLY A 109 8.19 1.54 3.17
C GLY A 109 8.53 1.80 1.70
N TRP A 110 9.19 2.92 1.37
CA TRP A 110 9.59 3.31 0.02
C TRP A 110 11.12 3.49 -0.07
N PRO A 111 11.93 2.43 0.18
CA PRO A 111 13.38 2.55 0.13
C PRO A 111 13.86 2.97 -1.27
N LEU A 112 14.80 3.92 -1.33
CA LEU A 112 15.39 4.34 -2.60
C LEU A 112 16.30 3.24 -3.14
N ASN A 113 16.14 2.89 -4.42
CA ASN A 113 17.09 2.06 -5.13
C ASN A 113 18.26 2.91 -5.68
N HIS A 114 19.31 2.27 -6.20
CA HIS A 114 20.50 2.96 -6.71
C HIS A 114 20.17 4.03 -7.76
N LYS A 115 19.23 3.73 -8.66
CA LYS A 115 18.79 4.67 -9.69
C LYS A 115 18.10 5.88 -9.08
N ARG A 116 17.12 5.66 -8.19
CA ARG A 116 16.37 6.74 -7.53
C ARG A 116 17.30 7.61 -6.70
N LEU A 117 18.21 7.04 -5.92
CA LEU A 117 19.17 7.80 -5.13
C LEU A 117 20.04 8.72 -6.01
N ARG A 118 20.44 8.24 -7.19
CA ARG A 118 21.17 9.04 -8.19
C ARG A 118 20.31 10.17 -8.75
N GLU A 119 19.07 9.89 -9.18
CA GLU A 119 18.15 10.89 -9.72
C GLU A 119 17.92 12.05 -8.73
N HIS A 120 17.73 11.75 -7.44
CA HIS A 120 17.51 12.78 -6.41
C HIS A 120 18.76 13.64 -6.17
N ALA A 121 19.95 13.04 -6.26
CA ALA A 121 21.21 13.75 -6.14
C ALA A 121 21.51 14.62 -7.37
N GLU A 122 21.14 14.15 -8.57
CA GLU A 122 21.22 14.91 -9.83
C GLU A 122 20.29 16.12 -9.82
N GLU A 123 19.05 15.98 -9.36
CA GLU A 123 18.10 17.10 -9.26
C GLU A 123 18.58 18.21 -8.31
N ILE A 124 19.17 17.84 -7.18
CA ILE A 124 19.80 18.83 -6.28
C ILE A 124 20.98 19.52 -6.96
N ALA A 125 21.82 18.76 -7.66
CA ALA A 125 22.97 19.33 -8.35
C ALA A 125 22.55 20.27 -9.50
N GLN A 126 21.55 19.87 -10.29
CA GLN A 126 20.95 20.65 -11.36
C GLN A 126 20.31 21.94 -10.82
N ALA A 127 19.57 21.84 -9.71
CA ALA A 127 18.95 22.98 -9.06
C ALA A 127 19.96 24.07 -8.65
N ARG A 128 21.15 23.66 -8.21
CA ARG A 128 22.20 24.58 -7.75
C ARG A 128 23.07 25.12 -8.88
N HIS A 129 23.48 24.24 -9.80
CA HIS A 129 24.50 24.52 -10.81
C HIS A 129 23.92 24.90 -12.18
N GLY A 130 22.63 24.64 -12.42
CA GLY A 130 21.95 24.95 -13.68
C GLY A 130 22.70 24.36 -14.88
N GLU A 131 22.97 25.19 -15.89
CA GLU A 131 23.67 24.81 -17.13
C GLU A 131 25.11 24.33 -16.92
N SER A 132 25.72 24.55 -15.75
CA SER A 132 27.08 24.08 -15.46
C SER A 132 27.14 22.62 -15.00
N PHE A 133 25.99 21.99 -14.74
CA PHE A 133 25.90 20.56 -14.45
C PHE A 133 25.85 19.74 -15.76
N PRO A 134 26.63 18.65 -15.89
CA PRO A 134 26.68 17.87 -17.12
C PRO A 134 25.36 17.14 -17.42
N GLU A 135 24.94 17.15 -18.70
CA GLU A 135 23.75 16.42 -19.18
C GLU A 135 23.83 14.90 -18.94
N GLU A 136 25.04 14.34 -18.93
CA GLU A 136 25.29 12.91 -18.64
C GLU A 136 25.03 12.53 -17.17
N GLY A 137 24.90 13.53 -16.29
CA GLY A 137 24.62 13.38 -14.86
C GLY A 137 25.80 12.91 -14.02
N LEU A 138 25.51 12.28 -12.89
CA LEU A 138 26.52 11.75 -11.97
C LEU A 138 27.14 10.45 -12.51
N GLY A 139 28.44 10.24 -12.29
CA GLY A 139 29.12 9.03 -12.78
C GLY A 139 28.53 7.71 -12.23
N SER A 140 28.68 6.62 -12.98
CA SER A 140 28.11 5.29 -12.64
C SER A 140 28.55 4.73 -11.28
N CYS A 141 29.74 5.09 -10.81
CA CYS A 141 30.28 4.68 -9.52
C CYS A 141 29.89 5.61 -8.36
N TRP A 142 29.18 6.72 -8.61
CA TRP A 142 28.87 7.73 -7.60
C TRP A 142 28.06 7.14 -6.44
N VAL A 143 27.02 6.36 -6.75
CA VAL A 143 26.14 5.73 -5.73
C VAL A 143 26.93 4.79 -4.83
N GLY A 144 27.80 3.96 -5.39
CA GLY A 144 28.66 3.07 -4.60
C GLY A 144 29.58 3.85 -3.65
N ARG A 145 30.25 4.89 -4.16
CA ARG A 145 31.11 5.76 -3.35
C ARG A 145 30.33 6.56 -2.30
N PHE A 146 29.10 6.97 -2.60
CA PHE A 146 28.23 7.66 -1.66
C PHE A 146 27.83 6.74 -0.50
N LEU A 147 27.43 5.49 -0.80
CA LEU A 147 27.11 4.49 0.21
C LEU A 147 28.34 4.11 1.06
N ASP A 148 29.52 4.00 0.44
CA ASP A 148 30.76 3.75 1.18
C ASP A 148 31.10 4.88 2.16
N ARG A 149 30.96 6.14 1.74
CA ARG A 149 31.19 7.31 2.59
C ARG A 149 30.21 7.39 3.75
N HIS A 150 28.94 7.05 3.52
CA HIS A 150 27.86 7.12 4.50
C HIS A 150 27.49 5.76 5.12
N HIS A 151 28.41 4.78 5.09
CA HIS A 151 28.16 3.40 5.53
C HIS A 151 27.69 3.29 7.01
N SER A 152 28.07 4.24 7.87
CA SER A 152 27.61 4.27 9.26
C SER A 152 26.11 4.57 9.39
N ARG A 153 25.51 5.19 8.36
CA ARG A 153 24.11 5.62 8.34
C ARG A 153 23.26 4.88 7.29
N LEU A 154 23.87 4.41 6.20
CA LEU A 154 23.20 3.74 5.08
C LEU A 154 23.83 2.37 4.80
N HIS A 155 22.99 1.37 4.51
CA HIS A 155 23.42 0.05 4.07
C HIS A 155 22.43 -0.56 3.08
N CYS A 156 22.91 -1.43 2.19
CA CYS A 156 22.07 -2.12 1.21
C CYS A 156 21.48 -3.40 1.81
N TYR A 157 20.16 -3.57 1.68
CA TYR A 157 19.43 -4.76 2.13
C TYR A 157 18.72 -5.43 0.96
N LYS A 158 18.47 -6.74 1.07
CA LYS A 158 17.56 -7.43 0.15
C LYS A 158 16.13 -6.94 0.39
N LEU A 159 15.46 -6.52 -0.67
CA LEU A 159 14.07 -6.09 -0.60
C LEU A 159 13.16 -7.31 -0.44
N HIS A 160 12.33 -7.32 0.60
CA HIS A 160 11.19 -8.22 0.69
C HIS A 160 9.96 -7.47 0.21
N ALA A 161 9.28 -7.98 -0.82
CA ALA A 161 8.07 -7.35 -1.33
C ALA A 161 6.97 -7.39 -0.26
N LEU A 162 6.55 -6.21 0.21
CA LEU A 162 5.37 -6.05 1.03
C LEU A 162 4.23 -5.58 0.12
N ASP A 163 3.10 -6.28 0.14
CA ASP A 163 1.95 -5.87 -0.65
C ASP A 163 1.47 -4.48 -0.21
N THR A 164 1.12 -3.63 -1.17
CA THR A 164 0.71 -2.23 -0.92
C THR A 164 -0.49 -2.12 0.01
N SER A 165 -1.40 -3.09 0.01
CA SER A 165 -2.54 -3.10 0.93
C SER A 165 -2.10 -3.42 2.37
N ARG A 166 -1.12 -4.33 2.53
CA ARG A 166 -0.51 -4.69 3.82
C ARG A 166 0.30 -3.53 4.41
N ALA A 167 1.04 -2.81 3.58
CA ALA A 167 1.77 -1.61 3.98
C ALA A 167 0.83 -0.50 4.55
N ARG A 168 -0.38 -0.38 3.99
CA ARG A 168 -1.41 0.59 4.41
C ARG A 168 -2.18 0.17 5.66
N ALA A 169 -2.29 -1.13 5.91
CA ALA A 169 -3.10 -1.70 6.99
C ALA A 169 -2.56 -1.37 8.40
N GLY A 170 -1.26 -1.06 8.51
CA GLY A 170 -0.60 -0.72 9.77
C GLY A 170 -0.85 0.70 10.29
N ASN A 171 -2.06 1.26 10.18
CA ASN A 171 -2.34 2.63 10.63
C ASN A 171 -2.49 2.72 12.17
N PRO A 172 -1.85 3.69 12.86
CA PRO A 172 -2.04 3.93 14.30
C PRO A 172 -3.51 4.13 14.73
N HIS A 173 -4.33 4.77 13.91
CA HIS A 173 -5.76 4.93 14.19
C HIS A 173 -6.49 3.59 14.13
N THR A 174 -6.25 2.79 13.09
CA THR A 174 -6.85 1.46 12.93
C THR A 174 -6.44 0.53 14.06
N LYS A 175 -5.15 0.59 14.46
CA LYS A 175 -4.63 -0.10 15.63
C LYS A 175 -5.39 0.29 16.89
N LYS A 176 -5.53 1.59 17.16
CA LYS A 176 -6.26 2.09 18.32
C LYS A 176 -7.71 1.60 18.31
N ALA A 177 -8.41 1.72 17.17
CA ALA A 177 -9.79 1.27 17.04
C ALA A 177 -9.94 -0.23 17.31
N PHE A 178 -9.04 -1.07 16.80
CA PHE A 178 -9.06 -2.52 17.04
C PHE A 178 -8.90 -2.85 18.53
N PHE A 179 -7.87 -2.29 19.17
CA PHE A 179 -7.62 -2.54 20.60
C PHE A 179 -8.72 -1.96 21.49
N ASP A 180 -9.33 -0.83 21.12
CA ASP A 180 -10.47 -0.26 21.84
C ASP A 180 -11.70 -1.17 21.77
N ILE A 181 -12.01 -1.76 20.60
CA ILE A 181 -13.10 -2.74 20.45
C ILE A 181 -12.77 -4.01 21.23
N LEU A 182 -11.56 -4.56 21.05
CA LEU A 182 -11.10 -5.76 21.77
C LEU A 182 -11.22 -5.60 23.29
N LYS A 183 -10.77 -4.46 23.82
CA LYS A 183 -10.86 -4.16 25.26
C LYS A 183 -12.31 -4.13 25.74
N LYS A 184 -13.22 -3.53 24.96
CA LYS A 184 -14.65 -3.51 25.28
C LYS A 184 -15.27 -4.90 25.25
N THR A 185 -14.95 -5.71 24.24
CA THR A 185 -15.49 -7.06 24.10
C THR A 185 -15.02 -8.01 25.20
N LEU A 186 -13.75 -7.88 25.64
CA LEU A 186 -13.18 -8.68 26.73
C LEU A 186 -13.71 -8.29 28.12
N ALA A 187 -14.10 -7.03 28.30
CA ALA A 187 -14.61 -6.53 29.57
C ALA A 187 -15.97 -7.15 29.95
N ALA A 188 -16.25 -7.19 31.25
CA ALA A 188 -17.59 -7.49 31.75
C ALA A 188 -18.56 -6.37 31.35
N SER A 189 -19.81 -6.73 31.04
CA SER A 189 -20.93 -5.81 30.88
C SER A 189 -21.94 -6.00 32.01
N GLU A 190 -22.93 -5.11 32.12
CA GLU A 190 -24.04 -5.27 33.09
C GLU A 190 -24.77 -6.61 32.95
N THR A 191 -24.73 -7.20 31.75
CA THR A 191 -25.43 -8.44 31.40
C THR A 191 -24.53 -9.67 31.33
N ASN A 192 -23.20 -9.52 31.31
CA ASN A 192 -22.27 -10.62 31.07
C ASN A 192 -20.94 -10.49 31.81
N GLU A 193 -20.40 -11.63 32.27
CA GLU A 193 -19.06 -11.71 32.84
C GLU A 193 -17.95 -11.42 31.82
N ALA A 194 -16.75 -11.11 32.32
CA ALA A 194 -15.57 -10.91 31.50
C ALA A 194 -15.14 -12.22 30.82
N ILE A 195 -14.66 -12.13 29.58
CA ILE A 195 -14.22 -13.30 28.83
C ILE A 195 -12.86 -13.77 29.36
N THR A 196 -12.79 -15.01 29.82
CA THR A 196 -11.54 -15.61 30.30
C THR A 196 -10.67 -16.04 29.10
N PRO A 197 -9.33 -16.12 29.27
CA PRO A 197 -8.43 -16.60 28.20
C PRO A 197 -8.80 -17.98 27.64
N GLY A 198 -9.38 -18.87 28.45
CA GLY A 198 -9.88 -20.18 28.02
C GLY A 198 -11.07 -20.13 27.05
N ASN A 199 -11.68 -18.96 26.87
CA ASN A 199 -12.79 -18.70 25.97
C ASN A 199 -12.44 -17.73 24.82
N ILE A 200 -11.16 -17.43 24.61
CA ILE A 200 -10.67 -16.63 23.49
C ILE A 200 -10.07 -17.57 22.44
N TYR A 201 -10.57 -17.47 21.22
CA TYR A 201 -10.18 -18.33 20.09
C TYR A 201 -9.74 -17.49 18.90
N GLY A 202 -8.69 -17.95 18.22
CA GLY A 202 -8.30 -17.45 16.90
C GLY A 202 -8.46 -18.55 15.87
N VAL A 203 -9.01 -18.22 14.71
CA VAL A 203 -9.15 -19.14 13.58
C VAL A 203 -8.56 -18.52 12.32
N ASP A 204 -7.96 -19.37 11.49
CA ASP A 204 -7.45 -18.97 10.18
C ASP A 204 -7.36 -20.17 9.25
N GLU A 205 -7.35 -19.90 7.95
CA GLU A 205 -7.17 -20.88 6.90
C GLU A 205 -5.75 -20.87 6.33
N THR A 206 -5.19 -22.07 6.15
CA THR A 206 -3.90 -22.23 5.47
C THR A 206 -4.00 -23.23 4.33
N GLY A 207 -3.37 -22.88 3.21
CA GLY A 207 -3.19 -23.77 2.08
C GLY A 207 -1.92 -24.60 2.23
N ILE A 208 -2.07 -25.92 2.20
CA ILE A 208 -0.96 -26.87 2.14
C ILE A 208 -0.93 -27.53 0.76
N GLN A 209 0.18 -27.33 0.05
CA GLN A 209 0.43 -27.97 -1.24
C GLN A 209 1.11 -29.32 -1.04
N LYS A 210 0.69 -30.31 -1.84
CA LYS A 210 1.26 -31.66 -1.82
C LYS A 210 2.69 -31.71 -2.35
N GLY A 211 2.94 -31.10 -3.52
CA GLY A 211 4.24 -31.22 -4.23
C GLY A 211 5.27 -30.10 -4.01
N VAL A 212 4.92 -29.01 -3.31
CA VAL A 212 5.80 -27.82 -3.20
C VAL A 212 6.23 -27.61 -1.75
N GLY A 213 7.53 -27.69 -1.48
CA GLY A 213 8.13 -27.30 -0.19
C GLY A 213 8.67 -25.88 -0.21
N LEU A 214 9.16 -25.42 0.95
CA LEU A 214 9.91 -24.16 1.04
C LEU A 214 11.19 -24.22 0.18
N SER A 215 11.73 -23.05 -0.17
CA SER A 215 13.00 -22.92 -0.88
C SER A 215 14.16 -23.27 0.05
N ASP A 216 14.94 -24.29 -0.30
CA ASP A 216 16.11 -24.71 0.47
C ASP A 216 17.42 -24.32 -0.22
N TYR A 217 18.47 -24.13 0.58
CA TYR A 217 19.83 -24.03 0.07
C TYR A 217 20.28 -25.41 -0.40
N VAL A 218 20.53 -25.54 -1.70
CA VAL A 218 21.02 -26.78 -2.33
C VAL A 218 22.51 -26.68 -2.60
N ILE A 219 23.22 -27.80 -2.43
CA ILE A 219 24.64 -27.90 -2.77
C ILE A 219 24.74 -28.33 -4.24
N GLY A 220 25.47 -27.54 -5.03
CA GLY A 220 25.70 -27.79 -6.44
C GLY A 220 27.13 -27.44 -6.86
N PRO A 221 27.52 -27.75 -8.11
CA PRO A 221 28.83 -27.39 -8.64
C PRO A 221 29.08 -25.87 -8.57
N ALA A 222 30.29 -25.49 -8.14
CA ALA A 222 30.70 -24.09 -8.06
C ALA A 222 30.73 -23.47 -9.46
N GLY A 223 30.06 -22.33 -9.63
CA GLY A 223 29.95 -21.61 -10.92
C GLY A 223 28.62 -21.81 -11.65
N GLU A 224 27.77 -22.75 -11.22
CA GLU A 224 26.43 -22.93 -11.78
C GLU A 224 25.36 -22.29 -10.89
N SER A 225 24.62 -21.32 -11.44
CA SER A 225 23.61 -20.56 -10.70
C SER A 225 22.24 -21.26 -10.61
N ILE A 226 22.01 -22.29 -11.43
CA ILE A 226 20.73 -23.01 -11.52
C ILE A 226 20.92 -24.45 -11.11
N GLN A 227 20.19 -24.90 -10.10
CA GLN A 227 20.17 -26.28 -9.63
C GLN A 227 18.74 -26.82 -9.72
N HIS A 228 18.56 -27.98 -10.36
CA HIS A 228 17.24 -28.59 -10.56
C HIS A 228 16.98 -29.70 -9.54
N GLN A 229 15.90 -29.58 -8.78
CA GLN A 229 15.39 -30.66 -7.94
C GLN A 229 14.11 -31.22 -8.56
N GLN A 230 14.10 -32.50 -8.92
CA GLN A 230 12.89 -33.17 -9.38
C GLN A 230 11.87 -33.26 -8.23
N ARG A 231 10.64 -32.81 -8.48
CA ARG A 231 9.51 -32.85 -7.53
C ARG A 231 8.24 -33.25 -8.29
N SER A 232 7.25 -33.80 -7.59
CA SER A 232 5.93 -34.05 -8.17
C SER A 232 5.26 -32.73 -8.54
N GLY A 233 4.77 -32.61 -9.79
CA GLY A 233 4.15 -31.38 -10.32
C GLY A 233 2.76 -31.08 -9.78
N ASP A 234 2.25 -31.86 -8.82
CA ASP A 234 0.91 -31.69 -8.27
C ASP A 234 0.84 -30.46 -7.35
N ARG A 235 0.29 -29.38 -7.93
CA ARG A 235 0.05 -28.07 -7.30
C ARG A 235 -1.31 -27.96 -6.63
N GLU A 236 -2.05 -29.05 -6.48
CA GLU A 236 -3.34 -29.02 -5.78
C GLU A 236 -3.14 -28.60 -4.31
N ASN A 237 -3.84 -27.52 -3.93
CA ASN A 237 -3.82 -26.95 -2.60
C ASN A 237 -4.92 -27.59 -1.74
N ILE A 238 -4.57 -28.05 -0.54
CA ILE A 238 -5.51 -28.54 0.46
C ILE A 238 -5.69 -27.43 1.50
N THR A 239 -6.92 -27.00 1.72
CA THR A 239 -7.22 -25.92 2.66
C THR A 239 -7.49 -26.50 4.04
N ILE A 240 -6.87 -25.93 5.06
CA ILE A 240 -7.01 -26.39 6.45
C ILE A 240 -7.38 -25.20 7.32
N ILE A 241 -8.49 -25.34 8.03
CA ILE A 241 -8.94 -24.39 9.05
C ILE A 241 -8.35 -24.82 10.38
N VAL A 242 -7.52 -23.97 10.96
CA VAL A 242 -6.86 -24.21 12.24
C VAL A 242 -7.44 -23.26 13.27
N THR A 243 -7.73 -23.76 14.46
CA THR A 243 -8.29 -22.95 15.55
C THR A 243 -7.56 -23.21 16.85
N ILE A 244 -7.10 -22.12 17.45
CA ILE A 244 -6.29 -22.11 18.66
C ILE A 244 -7.01 -21.32 19.76
N CYS A 245 -6.78 -21.71 21.02
CA CYS A 245 -7.33 -21.05 22.20
C CYS A 245 -6.21 -20.37 22.99
N ALA A 246 -6.49 -19.24 23.61
CA ALA A 246 -5.47 -18.47 24.33
C ALA A 246 -4.94 -19.15 25.60
N ASP A 247 -5.55 -20.25 26.05
CA ASP A 247 -5.01 -21.11 27.12
C ASP A 247 -3.93 -22.10 26.65
N GLY A 248 -3.57 -22.08 25.36
CA GLY A 248 -2.58 -22.98 24.79
C GLY A 248 -3.16 -24.26 24.19
N THR A 249 -4.48 -24.45 24.20
CA THR A 249 -5.12 -25.60 23.55
C THR A 249 -5.47 -25.31 22.08
N SER A 250 -5.63 -26.35 21.27
CA SER A 250 -6.15 -26.27 19.90
C SER A 250 -7.30 -27.25 19.73
N ILE A 251 -8.26 -26.90 18.89
CA ILE A 251 -9.33 -27.84 18.52
C ILE A 251 -8.95 -28.63 17.26
N PRO A 252 -9.53 -29.84 17.04
CA PRO A 252 -9.34 -30.59 15.80
C PRO A 252 -9.56 -29.72 14.55
N PRO A 253 -8.62 -29.72 13.59
CA PRO A 253 -8.71 -28.86 12.41
C PRO A 253 -9.81 -29.33 11.45
N ALA A 254 -10.28 -28.42 10.61
CA ALA A 254 -11.14 -28.79 9.48
C ALA A 254 -10.33 -28.83 8.19
N VAL A 255 -10.45 -29.90 7.42
CA VAL A 255 -9.71 -30.09 6.15
C VAL A 255 -10.69 -30.07 4.99
N ILE A 256 -10.48 -29.15 4.06
CA ILE A 256 -11.28 -28.99 2.85
C ILE A 256 -10.48 -29.53 1.67
N PHE A 257 -10.95 -30.66 1.12
CA PHE A 257 -10.40 -31.20 -0.12
C PHE A 257 -11.11 -30.60 -1.34
N LYS A 258 -10.35 -30.33 -2.39
CA LYS A 258 -10.94 -30.00 -3.69
C LYS A 258 -11.60 -31.26 -4.29
N GLY A 259 -12.86 -31.17 -4.70
CA GLY A 259 -13.59 -32.29 -5.30
C GLY A 259 -15.09 -32.04 -5.41
N GLN A 260 -15.75 -32.75 -6.33
CA GLN A 260 -17.20 -32.65 -6.56
C GLN A 260 -18.04 -33.48 -5.57
N ALA A 261 -17.44 -34.49 -4.94
CA ALA A 261 -18.11 -35.38 -3.99
C ALA A 261 -17.13 -35.87 -2.94
N PHE A 262 -17.64 -36.12 -1.73
CA PHE A 262 -16.90 -36.74 -0.64
C PHE A 262 -16.53 -38.19 -0.97
N ARG A 263 -15.28 -38.59 -0.70
CA ARG A 263 -14.84 -39.98 -0.80
C ARG A 263 -14.49 -40.53 0.58
N THR A 264 -15.01 -41.71 0.91
CA THR A 264 -14.77 -42.39 2.21
C THR A 264 -13.29 -42.70 2.45
N SER A 265 -12.50 -42.90 1.40
CA SER A 265 -11.05 -43.10 1.51
C SER A 265 -10.30 -41.90 2.09
N TRP A 266 -10.88 -40.70 2.07
CA TRP A 266 -10.26 -39.52 2.67
C TRP A 266 -10.30 -39.51 4.20
N LEU A 267 -11.21 -40.28 4.80
CA LEU A 267 -11.36 -40.37 6.26
C LEU A 267 -10.48 -41.47 6.88
N GLN A 268 -9.85 -42.30 6.05
CA GLN A 268 -8.96 -43.35 6.54
C GLN A 268 -7.78 -42.73 7.30
N ASN A 269 -7.46 -43.32 8.46
CA ASN A 269 -6.32 -42.91 9.31
C ASN A 269 -6.33 -41.40 9.66
N ASN A 270 -7.36 -40.96 10.39
CA ASN A 270 -7.53 -39.58 10.85
C ASN A 270 -7.20 -39.44 12.37
N PRO A 271 -5.91 -39.43 12.76
CA PRO A 271 -5.51 -39.41 14.18
C PRO A 271 -5.83 -38.09 14.90
N LEU A 272 -6.07 -36.99 14.17
CA LEU A 272 -6.46 -35.71 14.76
C LEU A 272 -7.97 -35.59 14.99
N ASN A 273 -8.78 -36.57 14.55
CA ASN A 273 -10.22 -36.43 14.44
C ASN A 273 -10.63 -35.16 13.66
N ALA A 274 -9.86 -34.83 12.62
CA ALA A 274 -10.10 -33.65 11.77
C ALA A 274 -11.46 -33.77 11.08
N SER A 275 -12.22 -32.68 11.02
CA SER A 275 -13.46 -32.67 10.26
C SER A 275 -13.15 -32.51 8.77
N ILE A 276 -13.72 -33.38 7.93
CA ILE A 276 -13.46 -33.34 6.48
C ILE A 276 -14.63 -32.68 5.78
N ARG A 277 -14.31 -31.78 4.85
CA ARG A 277 -15.25 -31.12 3.95
C ARG A 277 -14.70 -31.16 2.53
N HIS A 278 -15.55 -30.84 1.55
CA HIS A 278 -15.15 -30.77 0.16
C HIS A 278 -15.79 -29.57 -0.53
N SER A 279 -15.07 -29.02 -1.51
CA SER A 279 -15.54 -27.92 -2.35
C SER A 279 -15.03 -28.13 -3.78
N PRO A 280 -15.80 -27.82 -4.84
CA PRO A 280 -15.33 -27.93 -6.22
C PRO A 280 -14.04 -27.13 -6.48
N LYS A 281 -13.89 -25.99 -5.80
CA LYS A 281 -12.70 -25.12 -5.91
C LYS A 281 -11.66 -25.39 -4.82
N GLY A 282 -12.03 -26.05 -3.72
CA GLY A 282 -11.15 -26.33 -2.58
C GLY A 282 -10.98 -25.16 -1.60
N TYR A 283 -11.90 -24.19 -1.63
CA TYR A 283 -11.95 -23.04 -0.73
C TYR A 283 -13.23 -23.06 0.12
N THR A 284 -13.22 -22.32 1.22
CA THR A 284 -14.38 -22.09 2.08
C THR A 284 -15.43 -21.23 1.34
N ASP A 285 -16.70 -21.60 1.46
CA ASP A 285 -17.86 -20.80 1.04
C ASP A 285 -18.76 -20.50 2.26
N GLY A 286 -19.88 -19.78 2.04
CA GLY A 286 -20.81 -19.42 3.11
C GLY A 286 -21.46 -20.63 3.80
N GLU A 287 -21.70 -21.72 3.06
CA GLU A 287 -22.30 -22.95 3.58
C GLU A 287 -21.32 -23.70 4.50
N ILE A 288 -20.07 -23.86 4.04
CA ILE A 288 -18.98 -24.44 4.83
C ILE A 288 -18.72 -23.60 6.09
N GLY A 289 -18.83 -22.27 6.00
CA GLY A 289 -18.72 -21.37 7.16
C GLY A 289 -19.75 -21.66 8.24
N ILE A 290 -21.03 -21.84 7.87
CA ILE A 290 -22.12 -22.18 8.79
C ILE A 290 -21.92 -23.56 9.43
N GLU A 291 -21.53 -24.55 8.63
CA GLU A 291 -21.23 -25.87 9.17
C GLU A 291 -20.04 -25.86 10.13
N TRP A 292 -19.03 -25.05 9.82
CA TRP A 292 -17.85 -24.91 10.66
C TRP A 292 -18.18 -24.24 11.99
N ILE A 293 -18.99 -23.18 12.04
CA ILE A 293 -19.33 -22.52 13.32
C ILE A 293 -20.18 -23.44 14.22
N LYS A 294 -21.04 -24.28 13.64
CA LYS A 294 -21.76 -25.34 14.36
C LYS A 294 -20.79 -26.34 14.99
N HIS A 295 -19.80 -26.79 14.23
CA HIS A 295 -18.76 -27.69 14.72
C HIS A 295 -17.88 -27.02 15.81
N PHE A 296 -17.50 -25.76 15.64
CA PHE A 296 -16.80 -24.96 16.65
C PHE A 296 -17.59 -24.89 17.96
N ASN A 297 -18.90 -24.62 17.88
CA ASN A 297 -19.75 -24.58 19.06
C ASN A 297 -19.85 -25.95 19.75
N GLN A 298 -20.00 -27.04 19.00
CA GLN A 298 -20.01 -28.40 19.55
C GLN A 298 -18.74 -28.71 20.34
N GLN A 299 -17.57 -28.30 19.84
CA GLN A 299 -16.29 -28.59 20.49
C GLN A 299 -15.96 -27.67 21.67
N THR A 300 -16.55 -26.47 21.75
CA THR A 300 -16.20 -25.47 22.77
C THR A 300 -17.29 -25.23 23.81
N SER A 301 -18.54 -25.64 23.55
CA SER A 301 -19.69 -25.37 24.42
C SER A 301 -19.53 -25.91 25.84
N VAL A 302 -19.03 -27.14 25.98
CA VAL A 302 -18.77 -27.79 27.28
C VAL A 302 -17.74 -26.99 28.08
N LYS A 303 -16.66 -26.56 27.42
CA LYS A 303 -15.59 -25.75 28.05
C LYS A 303 -16.08 -24.35 28.43
N ALA A 304 -16.92 -23.75 27.59
CA ALA A 304 -17.48 -22.43 27.83
C ALA A 304 -18.51 -22.43 28.96
N ASN A 305 -19.19 -23.56 29.22
CA ASN A 305 -20.18 -23.70 30.30
C ASN A 305 -21.22 -22.57 30.33
N GLY A 306 -21.71 -22.16 29.15
CA GLY A 306 -22.69 -21.07 29.00
C GLY A 306 -22.13 -19.65 29.09
N GLN A 307 -20.81 -19.48 29.30
CA GLN A 307 -20.10 -18.21 29.22
C GLN A 307 -19.88 -17.76 27.77
N ARG A 308 -19.63 -16.46 27.60
CA ARG A 308 -19.28 -15.86 26.31
C ARG A 308 -17.94 -16.37 25.80
N ARG A 309 -17.85 -16.52 24.48
CA ARG A 309 -16.62 -16.85 23.76
C ARG A 309 -16.29 -15.76 22.78
N LEU A 310 -15.01 -15.41 22.66
CA LEU A 310 -14.51 -14.51 21.64
C LEU A 310 -13.87 -15.33 20.52
N LEU A 311 -14.32 -15.11 19.29
CA LEU A 311 -13.74 -15.68 18.08
C LEU A 311 -13.13 -14.56 17.23
N LEU A 312 -11.82 -14.65 17.00
CA LEU A 312 -11.06 -13.74 16.14
C LEU A 312 -10.96 -14.32 14.74
N VAL A 313 -11.43 -13.58 13.74
CA VAL A 313 -11.52 -13.99 12.33
C VAL A 313 -10.94 -12.92 11.41
N ASP A 314 -10.55 -13.31 10.20
CA ASP A 314 -10.21 -12.36 9.15
C ASP A 314 -11.47 -11.77 8.47
N GLY A 315 -11.26 -10.88 7.49
CA GLY A 315 -12.34 -10.22 6.76
C GLY A 315 -12.87 -10.99 5.55
N HIS A 316 -12.75 -12.32 5.49
CA HIS A 316 -13.27 -13.13 4.40
C HIS A 316 -14.79 -13.26 4.44
N ASN A 317 -15.45 -13.24 3.27
CA ASN A 317 -16.91 -13.23 3.13
C ASN A 317 -17.62 -14.39 3.84
N SER A 318 -16.96 -15.54 3.99
CA SER A 318 -17.53 -16.71 4.68
C SER A 318 -17.70 -16.52 6.20
N HIS A 319 -17.05 -15.53 6.81
CA HIS A 319 -17.09 -15.30 8.26
C HIS A 319 -18.18 -14.32 8.71
N TYR A 320 -18.90 -13.71 7.77
CA TYR A 320 -19.92 -12.71 8.08
C TYR A 320 -21.20 -12.87 7.27
N THR A 321 -21.53 -14.10 6.83
CA THR A 321 -22.87 -14.39 6.33
C THR A 321 -23.90 -14.27 7.44
N TYR A 322 -25.14 -13.94 7.11
CA TYR A 322 -26.21 -13.82 8.09
C TYR A 322 -26.39 -15.10 8.90
N GLY A 323 -26.39 -16.26 8.23
CA GLY A 323 -26.52 -17.56 8.88
C GLY A 323 -25.36 -17.88 9.85
N PHE A 324 -24.16 -17.37 9.58
CA PHE A 324 -23.02 -17.53 10.48
C PHE A 324 -23.17 -16.65 11.73
N LEU A 325 -23.51 -15.36 11.54
CA LEU A 325 -23.58 -14.39 12.63
C LEU A 325 -24.80 -14.62 13.54
N SER A 326 -25.96 -14.98 12.97
CA SER A 326 -27.16 -15.35 13.75
C SER A 326 -26.88 -16.55 14.68
N TYR A 327 -26.25 -17.59 14.15
CA TYR A 327 -25.85 -18.76 14.94
C TYR A 327 -24.83 -18.41 16.03
N ALA A 328 -23.86 -17.54 15.72
CA ALA A 328 -22.89 -17.07 16.70
C ALA A 328 -23.56 -16.31 17.85
N GLN A 329 -24.49 -15.40 17.55
CA GLN A 329 -25.27 -14.64 18.54
C GLN A 329 -26.11 -15.56 19.44
N GLU A 330 -26.86 -16.51 18.86
CA GLU A 330 -27.69 -17.47 19.61
C GLU A 330 -26.88 -18.25 20.65
N HIS A 331 -25.61 -18.54 20.35
CA HIS A 331 -24.72 -19.31 21.20
C HIS A 331 -23.68 -18.48 21.99
N LYS A 332 -23.90 -17.17 22.13
CA LYS A 332 -23.02 -16.24 22.88
C LYS A 332 -21.56 -16.27 22.39
N ILE A 333 -21.37 -16.32 21.08
CA ILE A 333 -20.07 -16.24 20.42
C ILE A 333 -19.91 -14.84 19.83
N ASP A 334 -19.02 -14.05 20.40
CA ASP A 334 -18.64 -12.75 19.90
C ASP A 334 -17.63 -12.91 18.76
N VAL A 335 -17.93 -12.41 17.57
CA VAL A 335 -17.08 -12.54 16.39
C VAL A 335 -16.42 -11.21 16.11
N LEU A 336 -15.10 -11.11 16.32
CA LEU A 336 -14.33 -9.90 16.09
C LEU A 336 -13.46 -10.05 14.84
N CYS A 337 -13.65 -9.17 13.87
CA CYS A 337 -12.89 -9.14 12.64
C CYS A 337 -11.62 -8.31 12.79
N TYR A 338 -10.50 -8.85 12.33
CA TYR A 338 -9.27 -8.08 12.19
C TYR A 338 -9.42 -6.94 11.16
N PRO A 339 -8.65 -5.85 11.27
CA PRO A 339 -8.61 -4.83 10.23
C PRO A 339 -8.21 -5.42 8.87
N SER A 340 -8.70 -4.83 7.79
CA SER A 340 -8.42 -5.34 6.44
C SER A 340 -6.91 -5.31 6.12
N HIS A 341 -6.42 -6.36 5.45
CA HIS A 341 -5.02 -6.54 5.05
C HIS A 341 -4.00 -6.49 6.19
N SER A 342 -4.43 -6.65 7.44
CA SER A 342 -3.60 -6.51 8.64
C SER A 342 -3.26 -7.83 9.34
N THR A 343 -3.61 -8.96 8.73
CA THR A 343 -3.44 -10.33 9.26
C THR A 343 -2.01 -10.61 9.73
N HIS A 344 -1.02 -10.17 8.95
CA HIS A 344 0.41 -10.25 9.28
C HIS A 344 0.86 -9.47 10.53
N LEU A 345 -0.02 -8.68 11.16
CA LEU A 345 0.23 -7.94 12.39
C LEU A 345 -0.63 -8.45 13.56
N TYR A 346 -1.92 -8.73 13.32
CA TYR A 346 -2.88 -9.02 14.39
C TYR A 346 -3.27 -10.49 14.52
N GLN A 347 -3.02 -11.33 13.51
CA GLN A 347 -3.42 -12.74 13.50
C GLN A 347 -2.24 -13.63 13.93
N GLY A 348 -2.32 -14.15 15.15
CA GLY A 348 -1.23 -14.94 15.74
C GLY A 348 -0.92 -16.24 14.97
N LEU A 349 -1.94 -16.82 14.33
CA LEU A 349 -1.78 -18.00 13.47
C LEU A 349 -0.82 -17.71 12.31
N ASP A 350 -0.98 -16.56 11.65
CA ASP A 350 -0.15 -16.15 10.53
C ASP A 350 1.26 -15.72 10.97
N VAL A 351 1.35 -14.96 12.06
CA VAL A 351 2.63 -14.41 12.57
C VAL A 351 3.56 -15.50 13.13
N VAL A 352 3.00 -16.48 13.83
CA VAL A 352 3.80 -17.48 14.58
C VAL A 352 3.58 -18.89 14.04
N VAL A 353 2.34 -19.36 14.01
CA VAL A 353 2.03 -20.79 13.89
C VAL A 353 2.25 -21.33 12.48
N PHE A 354 1.74 -20.65 11.45
CA PHE A 354 1.75 -21.14 10.07
C PHE A 354 3.13 -21.18 9.43
N SER A 355 4.03 -20.28 9.81
CA SER A 355 5.42 -20.34 9.36
C SER A 355 6.12 -21.62 9.84
N VAL A 356 5.90 -21.99 11.11
CA VAL A 356 6.43 -23.22 11.71
C VAL A 356 5.75 -24.45 11.11
N LEU A 357 4.42 -24.39 10.94
CA LEU A 357 3.63 -25.49 10.36
C LEU A 357 4.13 -25.85 8.96
N LYS A 358 4.33 -24.86 8.09
CA LYS A 358 4.81 -25.08 6.71
C LYS A 358 6.21 -25.70 6.68
N ARG A 359 7.08 -25.29 7.60
CA ARG A 359 8.42 -25.88 7.74
C ARG A 359 8.36 -27.33 8.24
N ARG A 360 7.54 -27.62 9.26
CA ARG A 360 7.35 -28.98 9.79
C ARG A 360 6.69 -29.90 8.77
N TRP A 361 5.67 -29.42 8.07
CA TRP A 361 5.04 -30.13 6.96
C TRP A 361 6.06 -30.52 5.88
N THR A 362 6.91 -29.57 5.46
CA THR A 362 7.97 -29.84 4.47
C THR A 362 8.89 -30.97 4.96
N ALA A 363 9.35 -30.92 6.21
CA ALA A 363 10.21 -31.96 6.78
C ALA A 363 9.54 -33.35 6.83
N VAL A 364 8.29 -33.42 7.32
CA VAL A 364 7.52 -34.68 7.44
C VAL A 364 7.26 -35.29 6.06
N ARG A 365 6.89 -34.46 5.08
CA ARG A 365 6.70 -34.89 3.69
C ARG A 365 8.01 -35.44 3.13
N ASP A 366 9.09 -34.67 3.21
CA ASP A 366 10.36 -35.05 2.59
C ASP A 366 10.92 -36.35 3.20
N GLU A 367 10.72 -36.57 4.49
CA GLU A 367 11.05 -37.83 5.15
C GLU A 367 10.18 -39.00 4.63
N PHE A 368 8.87 -38.79 4.50
CA PHE A 368 7.95 -39.79 3.95
C PHE A 368 8.32 -40.19 2.52
N GLU A 369 8.53 -39.20 1.63
CA GLU A 369 8.89 -39.44 0.24
C GLU A 369 10.26 -40.13 0.14
N ARG A 370 11.25 -39.71 0.95
CA ARG A 370 12.58 -40.33 0.96
C ARG A 370 12.53 -41.80 1.39
N ARG A 371 11.73 -42.11 2.42
CA ARG A 371 11.62 -43.43 3.04
C ARG A 371 10.77 -44.41 2.23
N THR A 372 9.62 -43.96 1.73
CA THR A 372 8.63 -44.85 1.08
C THR A 372 8.70 -44.80 -0.45
N LYS A 373 9.33 -43.77 -1.03
CA LYS A 373 9.29 -43.45 -2.47
C LYS A 373 7.88 -43.20 -3.02
N LEU A 374 6.88 -43.05 -2.15
CA LEU A 374 5.51 -42.72 -2.51
C LEU A 374 5.26 -41.23 -2.35
N GLN A 375 4.32 -40.71 -3.14
CA GLN A 375 3.89 -39.31 -3.07
C GLN A 375 2.80 -39.11 -2.01
N VAL A 376 2.64 -37.87 -1.56
CA VAL A 376 1.49 -37.48 -0.73
C VAL A 376 0.23 -37.44 -1.58
N THR A 377 -0.80 -38.15 -1.11
CA THR A 377 -2.13 -38.23 -1.71
C THR A 377 -3.19 -37.82 -0.69
N LYS A 378 -4.43 -37.59 -1.11
CA LYS A 378 -5.52 -37.23 -0.18
C LYS A 378 -5.76 -38.30 0.89
N SER A 379 -5.50 -39.58 0.57
CA SER A 379 -5.73 -40.70 1.48
C SER A 379 -4.68 -40.85 2.58
N ASN A 380 -3.44 -40.39 2.36
CA ASN A 380 -2.37 -40.43 3.38
C ASN A 380 -2.07 -39.06 3.99
N PHE A 381 -2.71 -38.00 3.48
CA PHE A 381 -2.48 -36.63 3.90
C PHE A 381 -2.73 -36.41 5.39
N LEU A 382 -3.86 -36.90 5.92
CA LEU A 382 -4.24 -36.66 7.33
C LEU A 382 -3.23 -37.26 8.31
N GLU A 383 -2.72 -38.46 8.03
CA GLU A 383 -1.72 -39.12 8.87
C GLU A 383 -0.41 -38.31 8.91
N LEU A 384 0.05 -37.82 7.76
CA LEU A 384 1.26 -37.01 7.67
C LEU A 384 1.06 -35.62 8.30
N TYR A 385 -0.09 -34.99 8.02
CA TYR A 385 -0.41 -33.68 8.53
C TYR A 385 -0.53 -33.69 10.05
N ALA A 386 -1.06 -34.78 10.62
CA ALA A 386 -1.13 -34.96 12.07
C ALA A 386 0.21 -34.82 12.78
N LYS A 387 1.28 -35.35 12.20
CA LYS A 387 2.64 -35.23 12.76
C LYS A 387 3.08 -33.77 12.78
N ALA A 388 2.94 -33.09 11.64
CA ALA A 388 3.31 -31.67 11.52
C ALA A 388 2.44 -30.77 12.43
N HIS A 389 1.15 -31.07 12.54
CA HIS A 389 0.19 -30.33 13.36
C HIS A 389 0.54 -30.44 14.85
N THR A 390 0.70 -31.65 15.38
CA THR A 390 0.98 -31.88 16.81
C THR A 390 2.35 -31.30 17.23
N GLU A 391 3.36 -31.36 16.37
CA GLU A 391 4.66 -30.72 16.65
C GLU A 391 4.61 -29.19 16.59
N THR A 392 3.66 -28.61 15.87
CA THR A 392 3.56 -27.16 15.70
C THR A 392 2.63 -26.52 16.73
N LEU A 393 1.46 -27.12 16.97
CA LEU A 393 0.40 -26.57 17.83
C LEU A 393 0.62 -27.01 19.27
N THR A 394 1.80 -26.65 19.78
CA THR A 394 2.15 -26.80 21.19
C THR A 394 1.59 -25.62 21.99
N ALA A 395 1.31 -25.84 23.28
CA ALA A 395 0.84 -24.79 24.17
C ALA A 395 1.76 -23.56 24.17
N THR A 396 3.07 -23.77 24.11
CA THR A 396 4.07 -22.69 24.04
C THR A 396 3.91 -21.84 22.78
N ASN A 397 3.77 -22.46 21.61
CA ASN A 397 3.61 -21.71 20.35
C ASN A 397 2.27 -20.97 20.31
N ILE A 398 1.21 -21.60 20.82
CA ILE A 398 -0.14 -21.01 20.85
C ILE A 398 -0.17 -19.80 21.78
N ILE A 399 0.33 -19.92 23.01
CA ILE A 399 0.40 -18.80 23.96
C ILE A 399 1.26 -17.67 23.38
N SER A 400 2.40 -18.00 22.76
CA SER A 400 3.27 -17.03 22.09
C SER A 400 2.55 -16.30 20.93
N ALA A 401 1.65 -16.97 20.21
CA ALA A 401 0.89 -16.38 19.12
C ALA A 401 -0.05 -15.26 19.61
N PHE A 402 -0.74 -15.46 20.74
CA PHE A 402 -1.59 -14.43 21.35
C PHE A 402 -0.78 -13.31 22.04
N ALA A 403 0.36 -13.65 22.64
CA ALA A 403 1.22 -12.67 23.30
C ALA A 403 1.89 -11.72 22.30
N THR A 404 2.32 -12.24 21.14
CA THR A 404 2.99 -11.45 20.08
C THR A 404 2.04 -10.40 19.48
N THR A 405 0.76 -10.74 19.33
CA THR A 405 -0.26 -9.83 18.78
C THR A 405 -0.88 -8.92 19.84
N GLY A 406 -0.58 -9.13 21.12
CA GLY A 406 -1.07 -8.33 22.24
C GLY A 406 -2.52 -8.58 22.59
N VAL A 407 -3.09 -9.73 22.19
CA VAL A 407 -4.47 -10.12 22.54
C VAL A 407 -4.50 -10.68 23.96
N VAL A 408 -3.60 -11.63 24.27
CA VAL A 408 -3.46 -12.24 25.60
C VAL A 408 -1.97 -12.36 25.96
N PRO A 409 -1.48 -11.66 27.00
CA PRO A 409 -2.19 -10.63 27.76
C PRO A 409 -2.53 -9.41 26.87
N TYR A 410 -3.61 -8.70 27.20
CA TYR A 410 -4.00 -7.49 26.50
C TYR A 410 -2.86 -6.45 26.56
N ASN A 411 -2.23 -6.17 25.42
CA ASN A 411 -1.14 -5.23 25.30
C ASN A 411 -1.14 -4.53 23.92
N PRO A 412 -1.71 -3.32 23.82
CA PRO A 412 -1.69 -2.54 22.58
C PRO A 412 -0.28 -2.21 22.07
N ASN A 413 0.73 -2.26 22.93
CA ASN A 413 2.11 -1.95 22.56
C ASN A 413 2.91 -3.18 22.08
N ALA A 414 2.30 -4.36 22.04
CA ALA A 414 2.96 -5.58 21.53
C ALA A 414 3.37 -5.43 20.05
N ILE A 415 2.58 -4.71 19.26
CA ILE A 415 2.90 -4.37 17.86
C ILE A 415 3.69 -3.05 17.84
N PRO A 416 4.99 -3.06 17.49
CA PRO A 416 5.83 -1.86 17.56
C PRO A 416 5.45 -0.84 16.49
N GLU A 417 5.66 0.46 16.77
CA GLU A 417 5.37 1.53 15.80
C GLU A 417 6.19 1.42 14.51
N THR A 418 7.35 0.79 14.56
CA THR A 418 8.16 0.49 13.37
C THR A 418 7.45 -0.45 12.40
N ALA A 419 6.59 -1.36 12.89
CA ALA A 419 5.76 -2.22 12.04
C ALA A 419 4.61 -1.44 11.37
N LEU A 420 4.28 -0.26 11.88
CA LEU A 420 3.25 0.65 11.37
C LEU A 420 3.81 1.71 10.42
N ALA A 421 5.13 1.90 10.40
CA ALA A 421 5.83 2.96 9.67
C ALA A 421 5.55 2.99 8.15
N PRO A 422 5.34 1.85 7.44
CA PRO A 422 4.92 1.86 6.04
C PRO A 422 3.56 2.51 5.76
N SER A 423 2.70 2.66 6.78
CA SER A 423 1.34 3.21 6.63
C SER A 423 1.26 4.74 6.69
N LEU A 424 2.32 5.41 7.16
CA LEU A 424 2.36 6.86 7.38
C LEU A 424 2.01 7.67 6.12
N GLU A 425 2.42 7.15 4.96
CA GLU A 425 2.17 7.70 3.63
C GLU A 425 0.68 7.68 3.23
N SER A 426 -0.10 6.79 3.82
CA SER A 426 -1.53 6.60 3.56
C SER A 426 -2.44 7.09 4.70
N SER A 427 -1.85 7.72 5.72
CA SER A 427 -2.61 8.31 6.82
C SER A 427 -3.46 9.48 6.32
N SER A 428 -4.61 9.71 6.97
CA SER A 428 -5.50 10.84 6.68
C SER A 428 -4.88 12.21 6.97
N ALA A 429 -3.71 12.25 7.61
CA ALA A 429 -2.84 13.41 7.72
C ALA A 429 -1.52 13.14 6.96
N GLY A 430 -1.38 13.72 5.76
CA GLY A 430 -0.14 13.62 4.98
C GLY A 430 1.04 14.29 5.69
N GLY A 431 2.20 13.64 5.70
CA GLY A 431 3.42 14.15 6.32
C GLY A 431 4.59 14.19 5.35
N LEU A 432 5.34 15.30 5.31
CA LEU A 432 6.54 15.42 4.46
C LEU A 432 7.69 14.54 4.98
N PRO A 433 8.53 13.94 4.10
CA PRO A 433 9.64 13.06 4.47
C PRO A 433 10.69 13.74 5.34
N LEU A 434 10.90 15.04 5.16
CA LEU A 434 11.81 15.84 5.95
C LEU A 434 11.02 16.88 6.77
N PRO A 435 11.40 17.13 8.03
CA PRO A 435 10.79 18.19 8.83
C PRO A 435 11.07 19.57 8.21
N LEU A 436 10.08 20.45 8.27
CA LEU A 436 10.26 21.85 7.87
C LEU A 436 10.99 22.63 8.96
N ASP A 437 11.76 23.62 8.56
CA ASP A 437 12.44 24.54 9.49
C ASP A 437 11.43 25.13 10.51
N PRO A 438 11.79 25.30 11.80
CA PRO A 438 10.90 25.82 12.83
C PRO A 438 10.17 27.12 12.42
N ALA A 439 10.83 28.04 11.72
CA ALA A 439 10.20 29.28 11.29
C ALA A 439 9.08 29.03 10.27
N VAL A 440 9.32 28.13 9.30
CA VAL A 440 8.33 27.71 8.28
C VAL A 440 7.22 26.89 8.91
N SER A 441 7.55 26.03 9.89
CA SER A 441 6.60 25.21 10.63
C SER A 441 5.61 26.06 11.43
N VAL A 442 6.09 27.11 12.10
CA VAL A 442 5.22 28.06 12.83
C VAL A 442 4.25 28.75 11.88
N VAL A 443 4.72 29.25 10.74
CA VAL A 443 3.87 29.88 9.72
C VAL A 443 2.85 28.89 9.14
N SER A 444 3.28 27.67 8.81
CA SER A 444 2.39 26.60 8.30
C SER A 444 1.32 26.21 9.33
N THR A 445 1.69 26.11 10.60
CA THR A 445 0.78 25.76 11.70
C THR A 445 -0.23 26.89 11.94
N LEU A 446 0.21 28.15 11.88
CA LEU A 446 -0.66 29.32 11.93
C LEU A 446 -1.71 29.26 10.81
N ILE A 447 -1.28 29.07 9.56
CA ILE A 447 -2.17 28.96 8.39
C ILE A 447 -3.18 27.82 8.55
N LYS A 448 -2.73 26.62 8.93
CA LYS A 448 -3.61 25.45 9.17
C LYS A 448 -4.63 25.70 10.28
N SER A 449 -4.22 26.35 11.37
CA SER A 449 -5.11 26.66 12.49
C SER A 449 -6.21 27.67 12.13
N VAL A 450 -5.93 28.57 11.19
CA VAL A 450 -6.92 29.53 10.67
C VAL A 450 -7.89 28.83 9.72
N ILE A 451 -7.41 27.94 8.85
CA ILE A 451 -8.25 27.15 7.92
C ILE A 451 -9.22 26.23 8.69
N GLN A 452 -8.75 25.55 9.75
CA GLN A 452 -9.56 24.63 10.55
C GLN A 452 -10.65 25.32 11.39
N LYS A 453 -10.52 26.62 11.66
CA LYS A 453 -11.50 27.41 12.44
C LYS A 453 -12.70 27.91 11.62
N ARG A 454 -12.84 27.54 10.34
CA ARG A 454 -14.09 27.80 9.60
C ARG A 454 -15.26 27.07 10.28
N PRO A 455 -16.32 27.76 10.72
CA PRO A 455 -17.57 27.08 11.05
C PRO A 455 -18.10 26.43 9.77
N ARG A 456 -18.30 25.11 9.81
CA ARG A 456 -19.03 24.38 8.76
C ARG A 456 -20.44 24.97 8.71
N SER A 457 -20.75 25.75 7.68
CA SER A 457 -22.13 26.18 7.43
C SER A 457 -22.95 24.93 7.11
N ARG A 458 -23.76 24.50 8.07
CA ARG A 458 -24.87 23.56 7.89
C ARG A 458 -26.14 24.39 7.93
N THR A 459 -26.82 24.42 6.79
CA THR A 459 -28.27 24.43 6.65
C THR A 459 -28.97 23.91 7.92
N LEU A 460 -29.57 24.79 8.72
CA LEU A 460 -30.64 24.54 9.71
C LEU A 460 -31.01 25.91 10.32
N ASP A 461 -31.68 26.76 9.54
CA ASP A 461 -32.37 27.97 10.06
C ASP A 461 -33.75 28.07 9.41
N GLN A 462 -34.52 26.98 9.52
CA GLN A 462 -35.94 26.98 9.15
C GLN A 462 -36.85 26.43 10.25
N GLU A 463 -36.30 25.91 11.35
CA GLU A 463 -37.05 25.45 12.53
C GLU A 463 -37.11 26.50 13.66
N ALA A 464 -36.25 27.53 13.66
CA ALA A 464 -36.27 28.59 14.67
C ALA A 464 -37.34 29.69 14.44
N TYR A 465 -38.07 29.64 13.31
CA TYR A 465 -39.06 30.66 12.94
C TYR A 465 -40.52 30.31 13.28
N LEU A 466 -40.78 29.15 13.92
CA LEU A 466 -42.14 28.69 14.23
C LEU A 466 -42.47 28.57 15.73
N GLU A 467 -41.52 28.78 16.65
CA GLU A 467 -41.78 28.71 18.10
C GLU A 467 -41.88 30.06 18.83
N GLN A 468 -41.71 31.20 18.14
CA GLN A 468 -41.84 32.53 18.75
C GLN A 468 -43.19 33.24 18.53
N ASN A 469 -44.13 32.62 17.80
CA ASN A 469 -45.44 33.24 17.48
C ASN A 469 -46.62 32.48 18.11
N GLN A 470 -46.51 32.10 19.38
CA GLN A 470 -47.65 31.52 20.11
C GLN A 470 -47.78 31.98 21.56
N ASN A 471 -47.34 33.20 21.89
CA ASN A 471 -47.56 33.81 23.20
C ASN A 471 -47.88 35.31 23.14
N ASP A 472 -48.73 35.74 22.20
CA ASP A 472 -49.34 37.08 22.26
C ASP A 472 -50.75 37.08 21.64
N ILE A 473 -51.66 36.34 22.29
CA ILE A 473 -53.09 36.63 22.23
C ILE A 473 -53.61 36.57 23.66
N GLN A 474 -53.58 37.71 24.36
CA GLN A 474 -54.64 38.13 25.27
C GLN A 474 -54.43 39.57 25.74
N SER A 475 -55.50 40.37 25.61
CA SER A 475 -55.78 41.63 26.33
C SER A 475 -55.02 42.88 25.87
N ARG A 476 -55.47 43.59 24.82
CA ARG A 476 -56.49 44.67 24.85
C ARG A 476 -56.20 45.87 25.79
N ASP A 477 -55.95 46.99 25.11
CA ASP A 477 -56.66 48.27 25.19
C ASP A 477 -56.22 49.42 26.14
N ILE A 478 -56.08 50.58 25.47
CA ILE A 478 -56.23 52.00 25.86
C ILE A 478 -54.98 52.78 26.34
N GLY A 479 -54.42 53.55 25.38
CA GLY A 479 -54.39 55.03 25.45
C GLY A 479 -53.17 55.74 26.07
N GLY A 480 -52.59 56.68 25.30
CA GLY A 480 -51.95 57.89 25.83
C GLY A 480 -50.43 58.01 25.63
N THR A 481 -50.02 59.07 24.93
CA THR A 481 -48.64 59.48 24.59
C THR A 481 -47.99 60.33 25.72
N PRO A 482 -46.82 60.99 25.54
CA PRO A 482 -45.49 60.43 25.81
C PRO A 482 -44.64 61.32 26.77
N ASN A 483 -43.67 60.77 27.51
CA ASN A 483 -42.42 61.52 27.76
C ASN A 483 -41.24 60.72 28.31
N LYS A 484 -40.05 61.24 27.97
CA LYS A 484 -38.71 60.67 28.09
C LYS A 484 -38.18 60.51 29.54
N ARG A 485 -37.64 59.31 29.77
CA ARG A 485 -36.34 58.95 30.39
C ARG A 485 -35.88 59.62 31.70
N ARG A 486 -35.92 58.80 32.76
CA ARG A 486 -35.00 58.63 33.91
C ARG A 486 -35.09 57.15 34.29
N ARG A 487 -34.16 56.46 34.96
CA ARG A 487 -32.73 56.51 35.32
C ARG A 487 -32.53 55.19 36.12
N ASN A 488 -31.30 54.69 36.25
CA ASN A 488 -30.85 53.71 37.26
C ASN A 488 -31.31 52.26 37.07
N GLU A 489 -30.62 51.22 37.52
CA GLU A 489 -29.23 50.90 37.94
C GLU A 489 -29.21 49.35 38.06
N SER A 490 -28.01 48.78 37.96
CA SER A 490 -27.57 47.36 37.91
C SER A 490 -28.00 46.47 39.10
N PRO A 491 -27.52 45.20 39.31
CA PRO A 491 -26.60 44.33 38.53
C PRO A 491 -26.99 42.83 38.46
N THR A 492 -26.31 42.04 37.62
CA THR A 492 -25.50 40.84 38.00
C THR A 492 -24.98 40.09 36.76
N SER A 493 -23.82 39.48 36.95
CA SER A 493 -22.84 38.90 36.02
C SER A 493 -23.27 37.66 35.23
N SER A 494 -22.77 37.50 34.00
CA SER A 494 -21.89 36.37 33.65
C SER A 494 -21.07 36.62 32.37
N THR A 495 -19.87 36.07 32.41
CA THR A 495 -18.66 36.22 31.59
C THR A 495 -18.71 35.59 30.19
N GLY A 496 -18.22 36.31 29.18
CA GLY A 496 -17.72 35.77 27.91
C GLY A 496 -16.29 36.28 27.63
N PRO A 497 -15.40 35.52 26.96
CA PRO A 497 -13.98 35.83 26.91
C PRO A 497 -13.70 37.01 25.98
N ASN A 498 -13.13 38.07 26.57
CA ASN A 498 -12.71 39.28 25.88
C ASN A 498 -11.37 39.01 25.16
N VAL A 499 -11.42 38.81 23.84
CA VAL A 499 -10.22 38.57 23.02
C VAL A 499 -9.57 39.91 22.67
N SER A 500 -8.27 40.06 22.99
CA SER A 500 -7.47 41.29 22.83
C SER A 500 -7.58 41.94 21.43
N PRO A 501 -7.61 43.29 21.30
CA PRO A 501 -7.70 44.00 20.02
C PRO A 501 -6.63 43.61 19.00
N THR A 502 -5.43 43.26 19.49
CA THR A 502 -4.30 42.79 18.68
C THR A 502 -4.64 41.49 17.96
N VAL A 503 -5.35 40.57 18.62
CA VAL A 503 -5.76 39.29 18.03
C VAL A 503 -6.78 39.49 16.92
N ARG A 504 -7.69 40.48 17.04
CA ARG A 504 -8.64 40.85 15.99
C ARG A 504 -7.96 41.37 14.72
N LEU A 505 -6.89 42.16 14.86
CA LEU A 505 -6.13 42.67 13.72
C LEU A 505 -5.41 41.55 12.96
N TYR A 506 -4.78 40.62 13.67
CA TYR A 506 -4.12 39.47 13.04
C TYR A 506 -5.12 38.51 12.36
N THR A 507 -6.31 38.31 12.95
CA THR A 507 -7.35 37.50 12.29
C THR A 507 -7.90 38.16 11.04
N ASN A 508 -8.06 39.49 11.04
CA ASN A 508 -8.56 40.22 9.87
C ASN A 508 -7.53 40.24 8.75
N LEU A 509 -6.26 40.55 9.06
CA LEU A 509 -5.18 40.50 8.08
C LEU A 509 -5.01 39.09 7.49
N ALA A 510 -5.10 38.04 8.32
CA ALA A 510 -5.05 36.66 7.85
C ALA A 510 -6.26 36.30 6.97
N ASN A 511 -7.45 36.75 7.31
CA ASN A 511 -8.67 36.53 6.50
C ASN A 511 -8.58 37.25 5.15
N ASP A 512 -8.11 38.49 5.13
CA ASP A 512 -7.90 39.26 3.90
C ASP A 512 -6.84 38.59 3.01
N THR A 513 -5.74 38.12 3.60
CA THR A 513 -4.68 37.39 2.86
C THR A 513 -5.20 36.06 2.30
N ILE A 514 -6.05 35.35 3.04
CA ILE A 514 -6.69 34.09 2.62
C ILE A 514 -7.70 34.33 1.50
N GLN A 515 -8.44 35.43 1.54
CA GLN A 515 -9.39 35.82 0.50
C GLN A 515 -8.64 36.20 -0.79
N SER A 516 -7.58 37.00 -0.69
CA SER A 516 -6.70 37.28 -1.83
C SER A 516 -6.05 36.00 -2.39
N LEU A 517 -5.64 35.04 -1.54
CA LEU A 517 -5.10 33.75 -2.00
C LEU A 517 -6.17 32.87 -2.67
N SER A 518 -7.44 32.95 -2.24
CA SER A 518 -8.55 32.22 -2.86
C SER A 518 -8.89 32.69 -4.28
N GLU A 519 -8.48 33.90 -4.62
CA GLU A 519 -8.64 34.51 -5.95
C GLU A 519 -7.45 34.20 -6.88
N THR A 520 -6.44 33.47 -6.40
CA THR A 520 -5.25 33.06 -7.18
C THR A 520 -5.30 31.59 -7.58
N PRO A 521 -4.41 31.11 -8.47
CA PRO A 521 -4.21 29.68 -8.73
C PRO A 521 -3.82 28.85 -7.48
N LEU A 522 -3.47 29.52 -6.37
CA LEU A 522 -3.16 28.92 -5.07
C LEU A 522 -4.39 28.74 -4.16
N SER A 523 -5.61 28.94 -4.69
CA SER A 523 -6.88 28.84 -3.95
C SER A 523 -7.12 27.47 -3.30
N TYR A 524 -6.48 26.41 -3.80
CA TYR A 524 -6.50 25.09 -3.19
C TYR A 524 -5.88 25.07 -1.77
N LEU A 525 -4.98 26.00 -1.43
CA LEU A 525 -4.39 26.10 -0.09
C LEU A 525 -5.38 26.58 0.97
N THR A 526 -6.51 27.18 0.57
CA THR A 526 -7.53 27.74 1.46
C THR A 526 -8.87 27.00 1.37
N SER A 527 -8.95 25.97 0.53
CA SER A 527 -10.13 25.12 0.35
C SER A 527 -10.24 24.07 1.47
N SER A 528 -11.46 23.83 1.94
CA SER A 528 -11.78 22.74 2.87
C SER A 528 -12.00 21.38 2.18
N SER A 529 -11.99 21.36 0.84
CA SER A 529 -12.11 20.13 0.06
C SER A 529 -10.76 19.39 0.01
N PRO A 530 -10.75 18.04 0.04
CA PRO A 530 -9.52 17.28 -0.13
C PRO A 530 -8.84 17.65 -1.44
N ILE A 531 -7.52 17.86 -1.42
CA ILE A 531 -6.72 18.09 -2.63
C ILE A 531 -6.84 16.84 -3.51
N ARG A 532 -7.38 17.02 -4.71
CA ARG A 532 -7.49 15.99 -5.76
C ARG A 532 -6.25 16.00 -6.64
N SER A 533 -6.03 14.90 -7.38
CA SER A 533 -4.83 14.76 -8.24
C SER A 533 -4.74 15.73 -9.41
N ASP A 534 -5.81 16.45 -9.73
CA ASP A 534 -5.91 17.45 -10.79
C ASP A 534 -5.32 18.82 -10.43
N HIS A 535 -4.94 19.05 -9.16
CA HIS A 535 -4.27 20.28 -8.74
C HIS A 535 -2.74 20.17 -8.85
N PRO A 536 -2.07 20.88 -9.78
CA PRO A 536 -0.62 20.82 -9.89
C PRO A 536 0.06 21.49 -8.68
N PRO A 537 1.08 20.86 -8.06
CA PRO A 537 1.86 21.48 -7.01
C PRO A 537 2.64 22.67 -7.56
N PRO A 538 2.95 23.67 -6.72
CA PRO A 538 3.73 24.82 -7.14
C PRO A 538 5.13 24.35 -7.55
N ILE A 539 5.57 24.75 -8.74
CA ILE A 539 6.91 24.44 -9.26
C ILE A 539 7.91 25.30 -8.47
N TYR A 540 8.80 24.65 -7.74
CA TYR A 540 9.90 25.35 -7.07
C TYR A 540 11.00 25.66 -8.08
N LEU A 541 11.31 26.94 -8.28
CA LEU A 541 12.47 27.37 -9.06
C LEU A 541 13.62 27.69 -8.09
N PRO A 542 14.67 26.84 -8.06
CA PRO A 542 15.81 27.07 -7.18
C PRO A 542 16.53 28.35 -7.61
N THR A 543 16.87 29.18 -6.62
CA THR A 543 17.60 30.42 -6.86
C THR A 543 19.10 30.12 -6.87
N PRO A 544 19.84 30.42 -7.95
CA PRO A 544 21.28 30.17 -7.99
C PRO A 544 21.99 31.06 -6.97
N PHE A 545 22.76 30.46 -6.07
CA PHE A 545 23.55 31.23 -5.11
C PHE A 545 24.79 31.78 -5.76
N THR A 546 25.02 33.09 -5.62
CA THR A 546 26.27 33.70 -6.04
C THR A 546 27.43 33.05 -5.28
N PRO A 547 28.55 32.70 -5.95
CA PRO A 547 29.73 32.20 -5.28
C PRO A 547 30.15 33.19 -4.19
N THR A 548 30.42 32.71 -2.97
CA THR A 548 31.01 33.56 -1.95
C THR A 548 32.43 33.81 -2.41
N ARG A 549 32.67 34.92 -3.12
CA ARG A 549 34.05 35.31 -3.42
C ARG A 549 34.71 35.56 -2.07
N ASN A 550 35.88 34.95 -1.86
CA ASN A 550 36.79 35.23 -0.77
C ASN A 550 37.37 36.65 -0.89
N ARG A 551 36.48 37.64 -0.89
CA ARG A 551 36.74 39.04 -1.24
C ARG A 551 37.77 39.68 -0.31
N TYR A 552 37.91 39.13 0.90
CA TYR A 552 38.76 39.66 1.95
C TYR A 552 39.86 38.69 2.39
N GLN A 553 40.13 37.61 1.64
CA GLN A 553 41.18 36.65 2.00
C GLN A 553 42.56 37.33 2.07
N ALA A 554 42.85 38.22 1.12
CA ALA A 554 44.08 39.02 1.13
C ALA A 554 44.24 39.87 2.41
N LEU A 555 43.14 40.26 3.08
CA LEU A 555 43.18 41.02 4.34
C LEU A 555 43.42 40.12 5.56
N LEU A 556 43.06 38.84 5.46
CA LEU A 556 43.31 37.83 6.49
C LEU A 556 44.72 37.22 6.39
N ASP A 557 45.29 37.20 5.18
CA ASP A 557 46.64 36.69 4.93
C ASP A 557 47.73 37.72 5.30
N CYS A 558 47.38 39.00 5.44
CA CYS A 558 48.30 40.05 5.90
C CYS A 558 48.59 39.92 7.40
N PRO A 559 49.87 39.96 7.83
CA PRO A 559 50.21 39.93 9.26
C PRO A 559 49.76 41.22 9.95
N ALA A 560 48.95 41.10 11.01
CA ALA A 560 48.50 42.26 11.80
C ALA A 560 49.68 43.00 12.42
N MET A 561 49.79 44.30 12.15
CA MET A 561 50.83 45.17 12.70
C MET A 561 50.39 45.89 13.97
N THR A 562 49.08 45.93 14.25
CA THR A 562 48.51 46.59 15.44
C THR A 562 47.46 45.72 16.14
N VAL A 563 47.24 45.95 17.44
CA VAL A 563 46.21 45.24 18.22
C VAL A 563 44.81 45.43 17.62
N ARG A 564 44.51 46.65 17.14
CA ARG A 564 43.23 46.98 16.50
C ARG A 564 43.02 46.24 15.17
N GLU A 565 44.09 46.05 14.41
CA GLU A 565 44.06 45.29 13.16
C GLU A 565 43.82 43.80 13.41
N LEU A 566 44.43 43.24 14.46
CA LEU A 566 44.19 41.86 14.91
C LEU A 566 42.72 41.64 15.33
N GLU A 567 42.13 42.59 16.07
CA GLU A 567 40.72 42.55 16.47
C GLU A 567 39.78 42.62 15.26
N MET A 568 40.07 43.48 14.29
CA MET A 568 39.27 43.59 13.05
C MET A 568 39.40 42.36 12.16
N GLN A 569 40.59 41.75 12.05
CA GLN A 569 40.78 40.49 11.34
C GLN A 569 40.00 39.35 12.01
N LYS A 570 39.98 39.30 13.35
CA LYS A 570 39.19 38.31 14.09
C LYS A 570 37.69 38.49 13.86
N ALA A 571 37.17 39.71 13.97
CA ALA A 571 35.76 40.01 13.71
C ALA A 571 35.36 39.71 12.26
N LEU A 572 36.25 39.99 11.30
CA LEU A 572 36.04 39.65 9.89
C LEU A 572 35.98 38.14 9.67
N LYS A 573 36.84 37.36 10.34
CA LYS A 573 36.82 35.90 10.30
C LYS A 573 35.53 35.34 10.89
N GLU A 574 35.12 35.82 12.06
CA GLU A 574 33.84 35.44 12.69
C GLU A 574 32.64 35.77 11.78
N ALA A 575 32.64 36.94 11.13
CA ALA A 575 31.59 37.31 10.19
C ALA A 575 31.58 36.44 8.91
N GLN A 576 32.75 36.04 8.39
CA GLN A 576 32.85 35.10 7.27
C GLN A 576 32.32 33.71 7.66
N GLU A 577 32.70 33.21 8.83
CA GLU A 577 32.23 31.92 9.35
C GLU A 577 30.70 31.93 9.55
N MET A 578 30.12 32.99 10.12
CA MET A 578 28.66 33.13 10.24
C MET A 578 27.96 33.14 8.88
N ASN A 579 28.50 33.87 7.90
CA ASN A 579 27.92 33.95 6.55
C ASN A 579 27.99 32.58 5.84
N GLU A 580 29.10 31.87 6.01
CA GLU A 580 29.26 30.50 5.48
C GLU A 580 28.29 29.51 6.14
N GLN A 581 28.10 29.61 7.47
CA GLN A 581 27.09 28.83 8.19
C GLN A 581 25.67 29.11 7.68
N GLN A 582 25.28 30.39 7.55
CA GLN A 582 23.97 30.77 7.02
C GLN A 582 23.77 30.26 5.60
N LYS A 583 24.81 30.35 4.75
CA LYS A 583 24.78 29.82 3.39
C LYS A 583 24.60 28.30 3.37
N ASN A 584 25.31 27.56 4.23
CA ASN A 584 25.18 26.11 4.32
C ASN A 584 23.78 25.69 4.77
N ILE A 585 23.16 26.42 5.71
CA ILE A 585 21.77 26.22 6.12
C ILE A 585 20.84 26.43 4.91
N LEU A 586 21.01 27.54 4.19
CA LEU A 586 20.18 27.90 3.04
C LEU A 586 20.30 26.87 1.90
N ILE A 587 21.50 26.36 1.64
CA ILE A 587 21.76 25.28 0.68
C ILE A 587 21.04 23.98 1.11
N GLY A 588 21.11 23.62 2.40
CA GLY A 588 20.37 22.47 2.94
C GLY A 588 18.84 22.63 2.82
N MET A 589 18.33 23.85 3.00
CA MET A 589 16.92 24.18 2.80
C MET A 589 16.49 24.03 1.34
N GLN A 590 17.26 24.54 0.38
CA GLN A 590 16.95 24.35 -1.05
C GLN A 590 16.91 22.86 -1.42
N ALA A 591 17.91 22.07 -0.97
CA ALA A 591 17.93 20.63 -1.20
C ALA A 591 16.70 19.93 -0.61
N THR A 592 16.28 20.35 0.59
CA THR A 592 15.05 19.85 1.22
C THR A 592 13.81 20.16 0.38
N MET A 593 13.71 21.38 -0.15
CA MET A 593 12.60 21.80 -1.01
C MET A 593 12.55 21.02 -2.33
N VAL A 594 13.70 20.78 -2.97
CA VAL A 594 13.80 19.95 -4.18
C VAL A 594 13.29 18.53 -3.91
N LEU A 595 13.79 17.88 -2.85
CA LEU A 595 13.38 16.52 -2.48
C LEU A 595 11.90 16.42 -2.09
N GLN A 596 11.38 17.42 -1.37
CA GLN A 596 9.96 17.49 -1.02
C GLN A 596 9.09 17.71 -2.26
N SER A 597 9.52 18.55 -3.22
CA SER A 597 8.82 18.77 -4.49
C SER A 597 8.72 17.47 -5.32
N MET A 598 9.85 16.75 -5.45
CA MET A 598 9.88 15.43 -6.10
C MET A 598 8.91 14.43 -5.43
N TYR A 599 8.93 14.39 -4.10
CA TYR A 599 8.03 13.53 -3.32
C TYR A 599 6.55 13.88 -3.53
N VAL A 600 6.19 15.17 -3.52
CA VAL A 600 4.82 15.63 -3.76
C VAL A 600 4.36 15.27 -5.17
N GLY A 601 5.21 15.47 -6.19
CA GLY A 601 4.90 15.08 -7.56
C GLY A 601 4.65 13.56 -7.71
N GLN A 602 5.48 12.73 -7.07
CA GLN A 602 5.25 11.27 -7.06
C GLN A 602 3.96 10.89 -6.33
N SER A 603 3.69 11.52 -5.18
CA SER A 603 2.47 11.28 -4.40
C SER A 603 1.21 11.61 -5.20
N GLN A 604 1.23 12.69 -5.97
CA GLN A 604 0.13 13.08 -6.84
C GLN A 604 -0.14 12.04 -7.93
N VAL A 605 0.89 11.53 -8.61
CA VAL A 605 0.75 10.44 -9.61
C VAL A 605 0.14 9.19 -8.98
N GLN A 606 0.56 8.85 -7.76
CA GLN A 606 -0.01 7.72 -7.02
C GLN A 606 -1.47 7.95 -6.61
N ILE A 607 -1.83 9.17 -6.20
CA ILE A 607 -3.21 9.54 -5.89
C ILE A 607 -4.06 9.45 -7.16
N GLN A 608 -3.58 9.95 -8.30
CA GLN A 608 -4.28 9.85 -9.59
C GLN A 608 -4.53 8.39 -10.01
N ALA A 609 -3.52 7.53 -9.86
CA ALA A 609 -3.64 6.09 -10.10
C ALA A 609 -4.64 5.42 -9.15
N GLN A 610 -4.79 5.93 -7.92
CA GLN A 610 -5.77 5.43 -6.95
C GLN A 610 -7.18 5.95 -7.24
N GLU A 611 -7.33 7.24 -7.56
CA GLU A 611 -8.60 7.85 -7.93
C GLU A 611 -9.18 7.18 -9.17
N SER A 612 -8.36 6.92 -10.19
CA SER A 612 -8.76 6.16 -11.39
C SER A 612 -9.13 4.70 -11.08
N LYS A 613 -8.39 4.02 -10.19
CA LYS A 613 -8.76 2.66 -9.73
C LYS A 613 -10.04 2.63 -8.90
N LYS A 614 -10.28 3.64 -8.04
CA LYS A 614 -11.50 3.76 -7.23
C LYS A 614 -12.72 4.09 -8.11
N ALA A 615 -12.55 4.98 -9.10
CA ALA A 615 -13.59 5.26 -10.09
C ALA A 615 -14.00 3.98 -10.85
N ARG A 616 -13.06 3.07 -11.12
CA ARG A 616 -13.33 1.75 -11.72
C ARG A 616 -13.88 0.69 -10.75
N LYS A 617 -13.80 0.89 -9.43
CA LYS A 617 -14.09 -0.13 -8.40
C LYS A 617 -15.11 0.33 -7.34
N GLN A 618 -16.11 1.14 -7.70
CA GLN A 618 -17.29 1.27 -6.82
C GLN A 618 -18.06 -0.06 -6.80
N SER A 619 -17.50 -1.03 -6.06
CA SER A 619 -18.05 -2.35 -5.79
C SER A 619 -18.56 -2.38 -4.36
N LYS A 620 -19.82 -2.81 -4.26
CA LYS A 620 -20.70 -2.96 -3.10
C LYS A 620 -20.16 -3.95 -2.05
N ARG A 621 -19.10 -3.64 -1.32
CA ARG A 621 -18.63 -4.49 -0.20
C ARG A 621 -19.12 -3.97 1.15
N THR A 622 -19.75 -4.85 1.92
CA THR A 622 -20.27 -4.60 3.28
C THR A 622 -19.18 -4.24 4.31
N LEU A 623 -17.92 -4.67 4.10
CA LEU A 623 -16.74 -4.27 4.90
C LEU A 623 -15.85 -3.21 4.20
N GLY A 624 -16.43 -2.36 3.35
CA GLY A 624 -15.71 -1.51 2.41
C GLY A 624 -14.78 -0.43 3.01
N ASP A 625 -14.88 -0.12 4.30
CA ASP A 625 -14.05 0.91 4.96
C ASP A 625 -12.74 0.39 5.56
N GLY A 626 -12.56 -0.94 5.61
CA GLY A 626 -11.33 -1.59 6.08
C GLY A 626 -11.05 -1.46 7.58
N MET A 627 -12.01 -0.97 8.36
CA MET A 627 -11.91 -0.77 9.80
C MET A 627 -12.25 -2.06 10.58
N PRO A 628 -11.65 -2.29 11.75
CA PRO A 628 -12.02 -3.41 12.62
C PRO A 628 -13.47 -3.25 13.10
N ARG A 629 -14.21 -4.36 13.12
CA ARG A 629 -15.63 -4.38 13.47
C ARG A 629 -15.95 -5.62 14.30
N LEU A 630 -16.80 -5.44 15.30
CA LEU A 630 -17.46 -6.56 15.98
C LEU A 630 -18.60 -7.02 15.06
N LEU A 631 -18.43 -8.16 14.42
CA LEU A 631 -19.38 -8.67 13.42
C LEU A 631 -20.65 -9.20 14.09
N SER A 632 -20.59 -9.59 15.36
CA SER A 632 -21.74 -10.03 16.16
C SER A 632 -22.60 -8.86 16.70
N ASP A 633 -22.30 -7.61 16.34
CA ASP A 633 -23.12 -6.45 16.73
C ASP A 633 -24.46 -6.43 15.99
N LEU A 634 -25.54 -6.07 16.68
CA LEU A 634 -26.93 -6.13 16.16
C LEU A 634 -27.08 -5.28 14.89
N ALA A 635 -26.56 -4.06 14.91
CA ALA A 635 -26.63 -3.14 13.77
C ALA A 635 -25.87 -3.67 12.54
N PHE A 636 -24.77 -4.41 12.76
CA PHE A 636 -24.02 -5.02 11.66
C PHE A 636 -24.78 -6.23 11.10
N THR A 637 -25.34 -7.09 11.96
CA THR A 637 -26.10 -8.27 11.52
C THR A 637 -27.35 -7.91 10.73
N GLU A 638 -28.08 -6.86 11.12
CA GLU A 638 -29.24 -6.34 10.37
C GLU A 638 -28.82 -5.81 8.99
N GLY A 639 -27.69 -5.11 8.92
CA GLY A 639 -27.13 -4.61 7.66
C GLY A 639 -26.70 -5.73 6.70
N VAL A 640 -26.13 -6.82 7.22
CA VAL A 640 -25.79 -8.02 6.43
C VAL A 640 -27.05 -8.69 5.91
N GLU A 641 -28.08 -8.85 6.74
CA GLU A 641 -29.36 -9.45 6.33
C GLU A 641 -30.01 -8.69 5.16
N ALA A 642 -30.05 -7.36 5.26
CA ALA A 642 -30.59 -6.52 4.19
C ALA A 642 -29.77 -6.63 2.89
N ALA A 643 -28.45 -6.73 3.00
CA ALA A 643 -27.56 -6.90 1.85
C ALA A 643 -27.73 -8.27 1.18
N GLU A 644 -27.87 -9.35 1.96
CA GLU A 644 -28.12 -10.69 1.42
C GLU A 644 -29.50 -10.79 0.74
N ARG A 645 -30.55 -10.19 1.33
CA ARG A 645 -31.87 -10.10 0.69
C ARG A 645 -31.82 -9.37 -0.65
N ALA A 646 -31.15 -8.22 -0.71
CA ALA A 646 -30.99 -7.48 -1.96
C ALA A 646 -30.21 -8.25 -3.05
N GLU A 647 -29.22 -9.06 -2.65
CA GLU A 647 -28.48 -9.92 -3.60
C GLU A 647 -29.34 -11.09 -4.09
N GLN A 648 -30.15 -11.69 -3.22
CA GLN A 648 -31.11 -12.75 -3.60
C GLN A 648 -32.13 -12.22 -4.61
N GLU A 649 -32.78 -11.09 -4.34
CA GLU A 649 -33.72 -10.44 -5.25
C GLU A 649 -33.09 -10.16 -6.62
N LYS A 650 -31.82 -9.72 -6.63
CA LYS A 650 -31.07 -9.48 -7.86
C LYS A 650 -30.79 -10.78 -8.62
N GLN A 651 -30.41 -11.86 -7.94
CA GLN A 651 -30.17 -13.16 -8.57
C GLN A 651 -31.44 -13.76 -9.14
N GLU A 652 -32.56 -13.66 -8.43
CA GLU A 652 -33.88 -14.06 -8.91
C GLU A 652 -34.27 -13.27 -10.17
N LEU A 653 -34.04 -11.96 -10.19
CA LEU A 653 -34.28 -11.13 -11.37
C LEU A 653 -33.40 -11.55 -12.56
N ILE A 654 -32.13 -11.87 -12.33
CA ILE A 654 -31.21 -12.37 -13.37
C ILE A 654 -31.68 -13.73 -13.90
N GLN A 655 -32.07 -14.65 -13.02
CA GLN A 655 -32.58 -15.97 -13.41
C GLN A 655 -33.90 -15.85 -14.19
N HIS A 656 -34.81 -14.97 -13.76
CA HIS A 656 -36.04 -14.68 -14.46
C HIS A 656 -35.75 -14.16 -15.87
N ARG A 657 -34.87 -13.16 -16.01
CA ARG A 657 -34.44 -12.62 -17.31
C ARG A 657 -33.78 -13.68 -18.19
N ARG A 658 -32.98 -14.58 -17.61
CA ARG A 658 -32.36 -15.70 -18.33
C ARG A 658 -33.41 -16.69 -18.84
N ALA A 659 -34.36 -17.07 -18.00
CA ALA A 659 -35.46 -17.95 -18.38
C ALA A 659 -36.32 -17.34 -19.50
N GLU A 660 -36.59 -16.02 -19.43
CA GLU A 660 -37.30 -15.29 -20.50
C GLU A 660 -36.50 -15.29 -21.81
N ARG A 661 -35.18 -15.07 -21.76
CA ARG A 661 -34.31 -15.14 -22.94
C ARG A 661 -34.28 -16.54 -23.55
N GLU A 662 -34.17 -17.59 -22.72
CA GLU A 662 -34.20 -18.99 -23.18
C GLU A 662 -35.54 -19.34 -23.82
N HIS A 663 -36.66 -18.95 -23.19
CA HIS A 663 -38.00 -19.14 -23.75
C HIS A 663 -38.17 -18.39 -25.10
N ARG A 664 -37.69 -17.13 -25.19
CA ARG A 664 -37.68 -16.34 -26.42
C ARG A 664 -36.83 -17.01 -27.51
N SER A 665 -35.67 -17.56 -27.15
CA SER A 665 -34.79 -18.27 -28.08
C SER A 665 -35.48 -19.48 -28.71
N VAL A 666 -36.19 -20.27 -27.91
CA VAL A 666 -36.95 -21.44 -28.39
C VAL A 666 -38.06 -21.03 -29.36
N ILE A 667 -38.87 -20.02 -29.02
CA ILE A 667 -39.95 -19.52 -29.88
C ILE A 667 -39.40 -18.98 -31.20
N MET A 668 -38.32 -18.18 -31.14
CA MET A 668 -37.68 -17.62 -32.34
C MET A 668 -37.06 -18.69 -33.22
N ALA A 669 -36.48 -19.75 -32.65
CA ALA A 669 -35.93 -20.87 -33.40
C ALA A 669 -37.03 -21.64 -34.17
N GLN A 670 -38.18 -21.87 -33.54
CA GLN A 670 -39.34 -22.49 -34.19
C GLN A 670 -39.87 -21.63 -35.35
N TRP A 671 -40.04 -20.32 -35.13
CA TRP A 671 -40.48 -19.40 -36.19
C TRP A 671 -39.49 -19.35 -37.36
N LYS A 672 -38.18 -19.28 -37.09
CA LYS A 672 -37.15 -19.29 -38.14
C LYS A 672 -37.24 -20.57 -38.98
N LYS A 673 -37.34 -21.74 -38.33
CA LYS A 673 -37.48 -23.03 -39.03
C LYS A 673 -38.71 -23.06 -39.93
N GLU A 674 -39.87 -22.62 -39.43
CA GLU A 674 -41.10 -22.61 -40.22
C GLU A 674 -41.04 -21.61 -41.38
N ASN A 675 -40.44 -20.44 -41.18
CA ASN A 675 -40.26 -19.46 -42.24
C ASN A 675 -39.29 -19.96 -43.32
N THR A 676 -38.21 -20.66 -42.95
CA THR A 676 -37.31 -21.31 -43.92
C THR A 676 -38.05 -22.36 -44.75
N ASN A 677 -38.87 -23.21 -44.11
CA ASN A 677 -39.68 -24.20 -44.80
C ASN A 677 -40.67 -23.55 -45.77
N ARG A 678 -41.36 -22.49 -45.34
CA ARG A 678 -42.28 -21.70 -46.19
C ARG A 678 -41.58 -21.12 -47.42
N VAL A 679 -40.40 -20.52 -47.24
CA VAL A 679 -39.60 -19.97 -48.34
C VAL A 679 -39.19 -21.07 -49.31
N ALA A 680 -38.77 -22.25 -48.81
CA ALA A 680 -38.44 -23.39 -49.66
C ALA A 680 -39.65 -23.88 -50.47
N ARG A 681 -40.83 -24.03 -49.85
CA ARG A 681 -42.09 -24.40 -50.55
C ARG A 681 -42.46 -23.39 -51.64
N ASN A 682 -42.35 -22.11 -51.35
CA ASN A 682 -42.62 -21.05 -52.33
C ASN A 682 -41.61 -21.04 -53.48
N ASN A 683 -40.33 -21.33 -53.20
CA ASN A 683 -39.31 -21.43 -54.24
C ASN A 683 -39.56 -22.64 -55.16
N GLU A 684 -40.00 -23.77 -54.62
CA GLU A 684 -40.34 -24.95 -55.43
C GLU A 684 -41.53 -24.66 -56.36
N ARG A 685 -42.60 -24.07 -55.83
CA ARG A 685 -43.76 -23.64 -56.65
C ARG A 685 -43.35 -22.68 -57.78
N ARG A 686 -42.38 -21.79 -57.52
CA ARG A 686 -41.82 -20.89 -58.55
C ARG A 686 -40.99 -21.66 -59.59
N ARG A 687 -40.26 -22.71 -59.21
CA ARG A 687 -39.51 -23.56 -60.16
C ARG A 687 -40.45 -24.35 -61.05
N GLU A 688 -41.45 -25.02 -60.48
CA GLU A 688 -42.48 -25.76 -61.23
C GLU A 688 -43.20 -24.84 -62.22
N HIS A 689 -43.61 -23.65 -61.77
CA HIS A 689 -44.22 -22.66 -62.66
C HIS A 689 -43.27 -22.21 -63.78
N LYS A 690 -41.98 -22.02 -63.48
CA LYS A 690 -40.99 -21.67 -64.50
C LYS A 690 -40.88 -22.76 -65.57
N VAL A 691 -40.83 -24.03 -65.19
CA VAL A 691 -40.81 -25.17 -66.13
C VAL A 691 -42.07 -25.18 -66.99
N LEU A 692 -43.25 -25.04 -66.37
CA LEU A 692 -44.53 -24.99 -67.11
C LEU A 692 -44.60 -23.80 -68.08
N VAL A 693 -44.03 -22.65 -67.70
CA VAL A 693 -43.94 -21.48 -68.59
C VAL A 693 -42.97 -21.75 -69.73
N GLU A 694 -41.83 -22.39 -69.48
CA GLU A 694 -40.86 -22.78 -70.53
C GLU A 694 -41.49 -23.75 -71.54
N GLU A 695 -42.17 -24.80 -71.07
CA GLU A 695 -42.93 -25.75 -71.91
C GLU A 695 -44.01 -25.03 -72.73
N TRP A 696 -44.76 -24.12 -72.10
CA TRP A 696 -45.74 -23.30 -72.80
C TRP A 696 -45.09 -22.38 -73.84
N THR A 697 -43.92 -21.78 -73.56
CA THR A 697 -43.23 -20.92 -74.53
C THR A 697 -42.73 -21.70 -75.74
N ALA A 698 -42.21 -22.91 -75.55
CA ALA A 698 -41.79 -23.79 -76.63
C ALA A 698 -43.00 -24.19 -77.52
N GLU A 699 -44.12 -24.58 -76.90
CA GLU A 699 -45.35 -24.91 -77.62
C GLU A 699 -45.97 -23.69 -78.30
N ALA A 700 -45.90 -22.51 -77.70
CA ALA A 700 -46.37 -21.27 -78.32
C ALA A 700 -45.51 -20.88 -79.55
N GLN A 701 -44.20 -21.13 -79.50
CA GLN A 701 -43.32 -20.97 -80.65
C GLN A 701 -43.62 -21.98 -81.76
N LEU A 702 -43.83 -23.25 -81.43
CA LEU A 702 -44.21 -24.30 -82.38
C LEU A 702 -45.56 -23.99 -83.04
N ALA A 703 -46.57 -23.62 -82.23
CA ALA A 703 -47.89 -23.23 -82.72
C ALA A 703 -47.82 -22.02 -83.68
N LYS A 704 -46.91 -21.07 -83.42
CA LYS A 704 -46.66 -19.92 -84.30
C LYS A 704 -46.05 -20.34 -85.64
N GLN A 705 -45.12 -21.30 -85.64
CA GLN A 705 -44.55 -21.86 -86.89
C GLN A 705 -45.61 -22.61 -87.70
N GLU A 706 -46.50 -23.35 -87.03
CA GLU A 706 -47.58 -24.14 -87.64
C GLU A 706 -48.85 -23.31 -87.96
N LYS A 707 -48.82 -21.98 -87.73
CA LYS A 707 -49.98 -21.05 -87.89
C LYS A 707 -51.26 -21.50 -87.17
N ARG A 708 -51.13 -22.16 -86.02
CA ARG A 708 -52.25 -22.56 -85.16
C ARG A 708 -52.20 -21.84 -83.81
N ARG A 709 -53.26 -21.97 -83.02
CA ARG A 709 -53.25 -21.51 -81.63
C ARG A 709 -52.49 -22.50 -80.74
N PRO A 710 -51.78 -22.03 -79.69
CA PRO A 710 -51.17 -22.90 -78.69
C PRO A 710 -52.21 -23.81 -78.06
N ARG A 711 -51.84 -25.06 -77.74
CA ARG A 711 -52.78 -26.06 -77.21
C ARG A 711 -53.37 -25.71 -75.84
N TRP A 712 -52.66 -24.92 -75.04
CA TRP A 712 -53.11 -24.49 -73.72
C TRP A 712 -52.72 -23.05 -73.40
N THR A 713 -53.38 -22.48 -72.39
CA THR A 713 -53.18 -21.11 -71.92
C THR A 713 -51.89 -20.98 -71.11
N LYS A 714 -51.35 -19.75 -71.03
CA LYS A 714 -50.14 -19.47 -70.26
C LYS A 714 -50.39 -19.81 -68.78
N PRO A 715 -49.54 -20.63 -68.14
CA PRO A 715 -49.69 -20.98 -66.73
C PRO A 715 -49.63 -19.72 -65.84
N GLN A 716 -50.53 -19.59 -64.86
CA GLN A 716 -50.50 -18.55 -63.84
C GLN A 716 -49.82 -19.06 -62.57
N LEU A 717 -49.09 -18.19 -61.88
CA LEU A 717 -48.42 -18.53 -60.62
C LEU A 717 -49.40 -18.29 -59.47
N GLU A 718 -50.14 -19.33 -59.10
CA GLU A 718 -51.13 -19.29 -58.02
C GLU A 718 -50.61 -20.01 -56.76
N GLY A 719 -51.06 -19.56 -55.58
CA GLY A 719 -50.80 -20.26 -54.32
C GLY A 719 -49.46 -19.98 -53.63
N ILE A 720 -48.89 -18.77 -53.71
CA ILE A 720 -47.71 -18.40 -52.90
C ILE A 720 -48.13 -18.08 -51.46
N GLU A 721 -47.49 -18.72 -50.47
CA GLU A 721 -47.74 -18.46 -49.05
C GLU A 721 -47.20 -17.08 -48.64
N PRO A 722 -48.04 -16.16 -48.10
CA PRO A 722 -47.61 -14.82 -47.70
C PRO A 722 -46.61 -14.85 -46.52
N PRO A 723 -45.81 -13.79 -46.31
CA PRO A 723 -44.90 -13.72 -45.17
C PRO A 723 -45.69 -13.66 -43.86
N VAL A 724 -45.33 -14.53 -42.90
CA VAL A 724 -45.87 -14.50 -41.53
C VAL A 724 -44.99 -13.55 -40.70
N PRO A 725 -45.56 -12.55 -40.01
CA PRO A 725 -44.79 -11.65 -39.17
C PRO A 725 -44.10 -12.42 -38.04
N PRO A 726 -42.94 -11.94 -37.54
CA PRO A 726 -42.34 -12.50 -36.34
C PRO A 726 -43.33 -12.35 -35.16
N PRO A 727 -43.29 -13.27 -34.18
CA PRO A 727 -44.12 -13.15 -32.98
C PRO A 727 -43.92 -11.78 -32.33
N THR A 728 -45.00 -11.01 -32.15
CA THR A 728 -44.95 -9.67 -31.58
C THR A 728 -44.53 -9.75 -30.11
N VAL A 729 -43.41 -9.12 -29.79
CA VAL A 729 -42.91 -8.98 -28.42
C VAL A 729 -43.46 -7.66 -27.86
N ARG A 730 -43.98 -7.66 -26.63
CA ARG A 730 -44.26 -6.41 -25.91
C ARG A 730 -42.91 -5.72 -25.64
N GLU A 731 -42.66 -4.62 -26.33
CA GLU A 731 -41.49 -3.77 -26.10
C GLU A 731 -41.57 -3.16 -24.69
N GLY A 732 -40.60 -3.50 -23.85
CA GLY A 732 -40.55 -3.00 -22.49
C GLY A 732 -39.41 -3.60 -21.69
N ALA A 733 -38.18 -3.58 -22.22
CA ALA A 733 -36.91 -3.56 -21.48
C ALA A 733 -35.76 -4.01 -22.39
N ASP A 734 -35.28 -3.14 -23.27
CA ASP A 734 -33.92 -3.24 -23.82
C ASP A 734 -33.43 -1.80 -24.02
N ASP A 735 -32.67 -1.30 -23.04
CA ASP A 735 -31.66 -0.24 -23.17
C ASP A 735 -30.90 -0.11 -21.85
N VAL A 736 -30.09 -1.13 -21.52
CA VAL A 736 -28.84 -0.96 -20.76
C VAL A 736 -27.86 -2.00 -21.30
N GLU A 737 -26.85 -1.53 -22.04
CA GLU A 737 -25.62 -2.27 -22.28
C GLU A 737 -24.98 -2.58 -20.91
N ASP A 738 -24.93 -3.86 -20.54
CA ASP A 738 -24.09 -4.32 -19.43
C ASP A 738 -22.90 -5.09 -20.02
N ASP A 739 -21.71 -4.59 -19.70
CA ASP A 739 -20.38 -5.15 -19.95
C ASP A 739 -20.28 -6.61 -19.50
N GLU A 740 -20.60 -7.56 -20.38
CA GLU A 740 -20.04 -8.91 -20.27
C GLU A 740 -18.65 -8.91 -20.89
N GLU A 741 -17.63 -8.79 -20.04
CA GLU A 741 -16.24 -9.10 -20.32
C GLU A 741 -16.16 -10.61 -20.66
N VAL A 742 -16.38 -10.95 -21.93
CA VAL A 742 -16.25 -12.31 -22.44
C VAL A 742 -14.75 -12.62 -22.61
N ASP A 743 -14.16 -13.21 -21.59
CA ASP A 743 -12.80 -13.76 -21.61
C ASP A 743 -12.77 -15.03 -22.48
N LEU A 744 -12.60 -14.84 -23.80
CA LEU A 744 -12.38 -15.90 -24.77
C LEU A 744 -11.05 -15.67 -25.51
N HIS A 745 -9.96 -16.14 -24.90
CA HIS A 745 -8.73 -16.49 -25.60
C HIS A 745 -8.30 -17.91 -25.20
N ASN A 746 -8.66 -18.91 -26.03
CA ASN A 746 -7.67 -19.82 -26.63
C ASN A 746 -8.31 -20.96 -27.45
N GLY A 747 -7.93 -20.98 -28.74
CA GLY A 747 -7.67 -22.21 -29.52
C GLY A 747 -8.56 -22.42 -30.76
N PRO A 748 -8.07 -23.10 -31.82
CA PRO A 748 -6.75 -23.02 -32.46
C PRO A 748 -6.88 -22.44 -33.89
N HIS A 749 -5.86 -21.70 -34.33
CA HIS A 749 -5.74 -21.27 -35.73
C HIS A 749 -5.50 -22.49 -36.63
N LEU A 750 -6.43 -22.77 -37.54
CA LEU A 750 -6.21 -23.59 -38.73
C LEU A 750 -5.87 -22.63 -39.86
N GLU A 751 -4.62 -22.66 -40.29
CA GLU A 751 -4.16 -22.07 -41.56
C GLU A 751 -4.79 -22.84 -42.71
N VAL A 752 -5.42 -22.12 -43.64
CA VAL A 752 -5.77 -22.63 -44.96
C VAL A 752 -5.16 -21.68 -45.97
N ASP A 753 -4.26 -22.24 -46.77
CA ASP A 753 -3.56 -21.63 -47.88
C ASP A 753 -4.52 -21.12 -48.96
N ASP A 754 -4.30 -19.88 -49.42
CA ASP A 754 -4.87 -19.33 -50.64
C ASP A 754 -3.82 -19.42 -51.78
N GLU A 755 -4.04 -20.33 -52.73
CA GLU A 755 -3.51 -20.24 -54.09
C GLU A 755 -4.66 -20.12 -55.10
N ALA A 756 -4.68 -18.96 -55.78
CA ALA A 756 -4.99 -18.75 -57.21
C ALA A 756 -6.43 -19.03 -57.73
N PRO A 757 -6.88 -18.34 -58.81
CA PRO A 757 -6.10 -17.69 -59.87
C PRO A 757 -6.16 -16.16 -59.97
#